data_AF-A0A6B3MJH8-F1
#
_entry.id   AF-A0A6B3MJH8-F1
#
_cell.length_a   1.000
_cell.length_b   1.000
_cell.length_c   1.000
_cell.angle_alpha   90.00
_cell.angle_beta   90.00
_cell.angle_gamma   90.00
#
_symmetry.space_group_name_H-M   'P 1'
#
loop_
_entity.id
_entity.type
_entity.pdbx_description
1 polymer ?
#
loop_
_entity_poly.entity_id
_entity_poly.type
_entity_poly.pdbx_seq_one_letter_code
_entity_poly.pdbx_strand_id
1 'polypeptide(L)'
;MFYCKSDGYQYFQSISISDALLKTSRIYCPLEIDTEFTHLPYDINKPAKTVNKSITVQVRDIASSEGKIYTHPDCTDIARHPVPNYDFLPIQYLAEKYQCNFYRVDNLTNLPVIQIDLYGFFLTAELYRIVQGDCQADIDKLVRSTNPKHGQIIMGRRLQGRTIVNGNRAEPWVYVPWVLEIDGHKFQVALSFYDTCAVHGNANYAIFCANSGVVLKYKDAFTSEEKADMIESYTNSYNRFDPYALGDLYNHAALIRNMEKFRTIYRSLNIERHFEAPRMTIGATVARMVRSKLLDFLGLEAIDKNQVIEFCRYGTSKHFKGFGKTTAVYNAKVDGGRCRNNRPILARSKRLIADADIAGCYGNGLKNQDYPLGRPVTIDYPLRSEVNEYLTLRKFLKRYRTELVPGLWQARVSLPEDYLLKYPQDFLVSWHPPKNPANIPTDTDLENIDWFTEDNIGVTKIYSHQVHLALIQEDFLDWLENVCTARQRKELLDNLRIVTAVFYPKSERCSSITKFQDRLASHKGKNTTKAKIKTGKSKVIKIEQECHAWISVNMGVLLVARLLEERAKYSKKDPKQKPLNTLYKLCINTIYGDMVSPFFDIGNVVVGNNITARARAMAWYMEKGLNGFQTITDGCAFEVNRVISAVKNRTLTSESLFEIYTKEGKGWLNINPLGSDQEIGCFIHDDKGSDKVGLVVNGEELDNQKSLDWLGEQITLHLREQFPNVPVIDKFQFEIKDIYTSASFHGTANYKFWIGDTPIPGKMRSYKKAGYNSYQLAGDDLQLLTSNYTPSEEFLIGLRDSPEQLERCKTYLFYKILKPGEYKKNYETSWKNSEAFPGCTVESARLLRECSLTQFTFQSKKQFDSWEREQKRLRDKIGQSYESWFIKDNKLDFQAMIETLDGLIRDGEMRFTSSRDANRNRNLAREYTDHPEYKCLVLAKHQLDVRYGRVGEE
;
A
#
# COMPACT_ATOMS: atom_id res chain seq x y z
N MET A 1 -13.99 16.12 -34.15
CA MET A 1 -13.24 16.52 -32.94
C MET A 1 -14.17 16.86 -31.77
N PHE A 2 -15.32 17.50 -32.02
CA PHE A 2 -16.26 17.85 -30.95
C PHE A 2 -17.36 16.80 -30.77
N TYR A 3 -17.86 16.67 -29.54
CA TYR A 3 -18.91 15.71 -29.19
C TYR A 3 -19.96 16.38 -28.31
N CYS A 4 -21.24 16.00 -28.47
CA CYS A 4 -22.35 16.53 -27.65
C CYS A 4 -22.70 15.63 -26.45
N LYS A 5 -22.19 14.39 -26.42
CA LYS A 5 -22.51 13.39 -25.39
C LYS A 5 -21.26 12.58 -25.05
N SER A 6 -20.99 12.48 -23.75
CA SER A 6 -19.97 11.62 -23.16
C SER A 6 -20.60 10.71 -22.09
N ASP A 7 -20.16 9.46 -22.01
CA ASP A 7 -20.39 8.59 -20.84
C ASP A 7 -19.04 8.10 -20.29
N GLY A 8 -18.50 8.86 -19.34
CA GLY A 8 -17.10 8.73 -18.95
C GLY A 8 -16.19 9.03 -20.15
N TYR A 9 -15.26 8.12 -20.43
CA TYR A 9 -14.31 8.24 -21.54
C TYR A 9 -14.86 7.79 -22.90
N GLN A 10 -16.17 7.51 -23.02
CA GLN A 10 -16.80 7.09 -24.27
C GLN A 10 -17.50 8.25 -24.97
N TYR A 11 -17.25 8.40 -26.27
CA TYR A 11 -17.85 9.42 -27.13
C TYR A 11 -18.52 8.76 -28.33
N PHE A 12 -19.74 9.20 -28.67
CA PHE A 12 -20.60 8.47 -29.61
C PHE A 12 -20.52 8.97 -31.06
N GLN A 13 -20.68 10.28 -31.27
CA GLN A 13 -20.72 10.86 -32.62
C GLN A 13 -20.04 12.22 -32.64
N SER A 14 -19.07 12.38 -33.54
CA SER A 14 -18.45 13.69 -33.80
C SER A 14 -19.50 14.60 -34.45
N ILE A 15 -19.48 15.88 -34.08
CA ILE A 15 -20.46 16.87 -34.52
C ILE A 15 -19.77 18.22 -34.80
N SER A 16 -20.37 19.06 -35.64
CA SER A 16 -19.93 20.44 -35.81
C SER A 16 -20.31 21.27 -34.56
N ILE A 17 -19.63 22.40 -34.35
CA ILE A 17 -19.93 23.29 -33.21
C ILE A 17 -21.36 23.85 -33.31
N SER A 18 -21.74 24.33 -34.50
CA SER A 18 -23.08 24.89 -34.74
C SER A 18 -24.18 23.87 -34.48
N ASP A 19 -24.02 22.63 -34.95
CA ASP A 19 -25.01 21.57 -34.71
C ASP A 19 -25.05 21.11 -33.25
N ALA A 20 -23.91 21.18 -32.54
CA ALA A 20 -23.85 20.82 -31.12
C ALA A 20 -24.59 21.82 -30.24
N LEU A 21 -24.44 23.12 -30.51
CA LEU A 21 -25.11 24.20 -29.78
C LEU A 21 -26.64 24.15 -29.89
N LEU A 22 -27.18 23.62 -30.99
CA LEU A 22 -28.62 23.37 -31.12
C LEU A 22 -29.15 22.27 -30.18
N LYS A 23 -28.26 21.42 -29.66
CA LYS A 23 -28.62 20.20 -28.90
C LYS A 23 -28.24 20.26 -27.43
N THR A 24 -27.22 21.03 -27.07
CA THR A 24 -26.65 21.03 -25.72
C THR A 24 -25.93 22.34 -25.42
N SER A 25 -25.94 22.74 -24.15
CA SER A 25 -25.12 23.86 -23.64
C SER A 25 -23.70 23.43 -23.27
N ARG A 26 -23.31 22.17 -23.53
CA ARG A 26 -21.97 21.64 -23.25
C ARG A 26 -21.45 20.79 -24.41
N ILE A 27 -20.25 21.10 -24.85
CA ILE A 27 -19.50 20.38 -25.90
C ILE A 27 -18.23 19.79 -25.29
N TYR A 28 -17.84 18.60 -25.73
CA TYR A 28 -16.63 17.90 -25.28
C TYR A 28 -15.56 17.93 -26.37
N CYS A 29 -14.31 18.20 -25.98
CA CYS A 29 -13.11 18.18 -26.81
C CYS A 29 -12.05 17.26 -26.18
N PRO A 30 -12.09 15.95 -26.48
CA PRO A 30 -11.14 14.98 -25.97
C PRO A 30 -9.81 14.98 -26.71
N LEU A 31 -8.73 15.20 -25.94
CA LEU A 31 -7.36 15.31 -26.42
C LEU A 31 -6.42 14.41 -25.60
N GLU A 32 -5.61 13.62 -26.29
CA GLU A 32 -4.45 12.96 -25.71
C GLU A 32 -3.28 13.93 -25.65
N ILE A 33 -2.60 13.96 -24.51
CA ILE A 33 -1.44 14.81 -24.27
C ILE A 33 -0.32 13.98 -23.65
N ASP A 34 0.90 14.31 -24.06
CA ASP A 34 2.13 13.89 -23.40
C ASP A 34 3.16 15.02 -23.43
N THR A 35 4.20 14.93 -22.60
CA THR A 35 5.27 15.94 -22.55
C THR A 35 6.64 15.33 -22.38
N GLU A 36 7.62 15.87 -23.09
CA GLU A 36 9.03 15.56 -22.88
C GLU A 36 9.74 16.72 -22.20
N PHE A 37 10.56 16.41 -21.20
CA PHE A 37 11.30 17.39 -20.40
C PHE A 37 12.61 16.81 -19.90
N THR A 38 13.52 17.66 -19.44
CA THR A 38 14.76 17.24 -18.77
C THR A 38 14.91 17.91 -17.41
N HIS A 39 15.65 17.25 -16.52
CA HIS A 39 16.11 17.84 -15.26
C HIS A 39 17.44 18.53 -15.50
N LEU A 40 17.53 19.81 -15.13
CA LEU A 40 18.75 20.57 -15.37
C LEU A 40 19.83 20.13 -14.37
N PRO A 41 21.05 19.83 -14.85
CA PRO A 41 22.16 19.60 -13.95
C PRO A 41 22.43 20.87 -13.15
N TYR A 42 22.84 20.72 -11.89
CA TYR A 42 23.19 21.83 -11.03
C TYR A 42 24.36 21.45 -10.12
N ASP A 43 25.10 22.45 -9.68
CA ASP A 43 26.10 22.33 -8.61
C ASP A 43 25.40 22.53 -7.27
N ILE A 44 25.49 21.55 -6.36
CA ILE A 44 24.86 21.64 -5.05
C ILE A 44 25.46 22.77 -4.20
N ASN A 45 26.72 23.18 -4.45
CA ASN A 45 27.34 24.31 -3.75
C ASN A 45 26.92 25.67 -4.34
N LYS A 46 26.37 25.66 -5.56
CA LYS A 46 25.85 26.84 -6.26
C LYS A 46 24.45 26.53 -6.82
N PRO A 47 23.47 26.28 -5.94
CA PRO A 47 22.17 25.78 -6.35
C PRO A 47 21.47 26.79 -7.26
N ALA A 48 21.21 26.41 -8.52
CA ALA A 48 20.35 27.16 -9.41
C ALA A 48 18.89 27.06 -8.96
N LYS A 49 18.10 28.14 -9.06
CA LYS A 49 16.66 28.10 -8.74
C LYS A 49 15.87 27.26 -9.75
N THR A 50 16.31 27.23 -11.01
CA THR A 50 15.67 26.46 -12.08
C THR A 50 15.90 24.96 -11.92
N VAL A 51 14.81 24.20 -11.97
CA VAL A 51 14.78 22.76 -11.64
C VAL A 51 14.70 21.88 -12.87
N ASN A 52 13.97 22.31 -13.91
CA ASN A 52 13.77 21.55 -15.13
C ASN A 52 13.59 22.48 -16.33
N LYS A 53 13.62 21.89 -17.53
CA LYS A 53 13.26 22.56 -18.79
C LYS A 53 12.26 21.68 -19.54
N SER A 54 11.11 22.22 -19.90
CA SER A 54 10.13 21.50 -20.73
C SER A 54 10.54 21.63 -22.19
N ILE A 55 10.54 20.52 -22.92
CA ILE A 55 11.15 20.46 -24.26
C ILE A 55 10.06 20.48 -25.34
N THR A 56 9.14 19.53 -25.27
CA THR A 56 8.05 19.44 -26.24
C THR A 56 6.77 18.99 -25.56
N VAL A 57 5.65 19.33 -26.19
CA VAL A 57 4.35 18.80 -25.82
C VAL A 57 3.75 18.15 -27.05
N GLN A 58 3.22 16.95 -26.87
CA GLN A 58 2.56 16.19 -27.91
C GLN A 58 1.05 16.20 -27.68
N VAL A 59 0.28 16.36 -28.75
CA VAL A 59 -1.19 16.40 -28.66
C VAL A 59 -1.84 15.71 -29.84
N ARG A 60 -2.94 15.00 -29.58
CA ARG A 60 -3.76 14.35 -30.60
C ARG A 60 -5.23 14.33 -30.17
N ASP A 61 -6.15 14.67 -31.05
CA ASP A 61 -7.56 14.40 -30.78
C ASP A 61 -7.89 12.92 -30.99
N ILE A 62 -8.79 12.37 -30.18
CA ILE A 62 -9.06 10.93 -30.15
C ILE A 62 -9.62 10.35 -31.47
N ALA A 63 -10.05 11.20 -32.41
CA ALA A 63 -10.54 10.79 -33.73
C ALA A 63 -9.43 10.81 -34.81
N SER A 64 -8.32 11.49 -34.56
CA SER A 64 -7.18 11.58 -35.47
C SER A 64 -6.24 10.37 -35.31
N SER A 65 -5.69 9.91 -36.43
CA SER A 65 -4.58 8.95 -36.43
C SER A 65 -3.22 9.61 -36.22
N GLU A 66 -3.13 10.93 -36.46
CA GLU A 66 -1.88 11.69 -36.43
C GLU A 66 -1.86 12.63 -35.22
N GLY A 67 -0.77 12.58 -34.45
CA GLY A 67 -0.48 13.53 -33.39
C GLY A 67 0.46 14.64 -33.87
N LYS A 68 0.48 15.75 -33.14
CA LYS A 68 1.37 16.89 -33.39
C LYS A 68 2.32 17.08 -32.23
N ILE A 69 3.53 17.54 -32.54
CA ILE A 69 4.55 17.94 -31.58
C ILE A 69 4.70 19.46 -31.65
N TYR A 70 4.73 20.10 -30.49
CA TYR A 70 5.05 21.52 -30.35
C TYR A 70 6.32 21.65 -29.51
N THR A 71 7.19 22.58 -29.89
CA THR A 71 8.32 22.93 -29.03
C THR A 71 7.80 23.79 -27.88
N HIS A 72 8.12 23.40 -26.65
CA HIS A 72 7.72 24.20 -25.50
C HIS A 72 8.52 25.53 -25.50
N PRO A 73 7.88 26.67 -25.17
CA PRO A 73 8.52 27.99 -25.14
C PRO A 73 9.84 28.10 -24.36
N ASP A 74 10.05 27.29 -23.33
CA ASP A 74 11.36 27.18 -22.65
C ASP A 74 12.51 26.86 -23.63
N CYS A 75 12.24 26.10 -24.70
CA CYS A 75 13.21 25.61 -25.69
C CYS A 75 13.09 26.32 -27.04
N THR A 76 12.60 27.56 -27.08
CA THR A 76 12.48 28.36 -28.32
C THR A 76 13.82 28.49 -29.07
N ASP A 77 14.93 28.51 -28.32
CA ASP A 77 16.31 28.60 -28.83
C ASP A 77 16.74 27.39 -29.68
N ILE A 78 16.15 26.22 -29.43
CA ILE A 78 16.48 24.95 -30.10
C ILE A 78 15.29 24.37 -30.86
N ALA A 79 14.27 25.19 -31.14
CA ALA A 79 12.99 24.71 -31.67
C ALA A 79 13.10 24.09 -33.07
N ARG A 80 12.67 22.83 -33.17
CA ARG A 80 12.47 22.08 -34.44
C ARG A 80 11.00 22.00 -34.86
N HIS A 81 10.10 22.13 -33.89
CA HIS A 81 8.66 22.10 -34.08
C HIS A 81 8.06 23.48 -33.78
N PRO A 82 6.85 23.80 -34.28
CA PRO A 82 6.20 25.07 -34.00
C PRO A 82 6.14 25.37 -32.50
N VAL A 83 6.48 26.61 -32.14
CA VAL A 83 6.32 27.13 -30.78
C VAL A 83 4.88 27.66 -30.66
N PRO A 84 4.12 27.27 -29.61
CA PRO A 84 2.73 27.70 -29.46
C PRO A 84 2.63 29.20 -29.17
N ASN A 85 1.59 29.84 -29.71
CA ASN A 85 1.29 31.26 -29.50
C ASN A 85 0.24 31.50 -28.41
N TYR A 86 -0.38 30.43 -27.87
CA TYR A 86 -1.36 30.51 -26.79
C TYR A 86 -0.79 29.98 -25.49
N ASP A 87 -1.15 30.62 -24.39
CA ASP A 87 -0.83 30.21 -23.01
C ASP A 87 -1.42 28.85 -22.60
N PHE A 88 -2.22 28.22 -23.44
CA PHE A 88 -2.80 26.91 -23.20
C PHE A 88 -2.75 26.06 -24.47
N LEU A 89 -1.89 25.04 -24.47
CA LEU A 89 -1.55 24.30 -25.70
C LEU A 89 -2.73 23.63 -26.42
N PRO A 90 -3.71 23.02 -25.74
CA PRO A 90 -4.95 22.57 -26.38
C PRO A 90 -5.59 23.61 -27.30
N ILE A 91 -5.52 24.90 -26.96
CA ILE A 91 -6.04 25.97 -27.80
C ILE A 91 -5.18 26.19 -29.04
N GLN A 92 -3.85 26.12 -28.92
CA GLN A 92 -2.96 26.15 -30.10
C GLN A 92 -3.34 25.05 -31.10
N TYR A 93 -3.59 23.83 -30.63
CA TYR A 93 -4.00 22.72 -31.50
C TYR A 93 -5.35 22.95 -32.18
N LEU A 94 -6.29 23.63 -31.51
CA LEU A 94 -7.58 24.02 -32.10
C LEU A 94 -7.43 25.14 -33.13
N ALA A 95 -6.58 26.14 -32.85
CA ALA A 95 -6.38 27.31 -33.70
C ALA A 95 -5.79 26.97 -35.08
N GLU A 96 -5.13 25.82 -35.22
CA GLU A 96 -4.66 25.32 -36.51
C GLU A 96 -5.79 24.77 -37.40
N LYS A 97 -6.96 24.50 -36.83
CA LYS A 97 -8.12 23.92 -37.52
C LYS A 97 -9.32 24.87 -37.58
N TYR A 98 -9.36 25.86 -36.69
CA TYR A 98 -10.50 26.75 -36.48
C TYR A 98 -10.04 28.17 -36.16
N GLN A 99 -10.92 29.17 -36.35
CA GLN A 99 -10.63 30.53 -35.91
C GLN A 99 -10.86 30.64 -34.41
N CYS A 100 -9.78 30.66 -33.64
CA CYS A 100 -9.83 30.70 -32.18
C CYS A 100 -9.43 32.08 -31.62
N ASN A 101 -10.22 32.60 -30.69
CA ASN A 101 -9.82 33.70 -29.80
C ASN A 101 -9.99 33.26 -28.35
N PHE A 102 -8.94 33.37 -27.55
CA PHE A 102 -8.89 32.83 -26.20
C PHE A 102 -8.44 33.91 -25.23
N TYR A 103 -9.32 34.26 -24.28
CA TYR A 103 -9.11 35.40 -23.41
C TYR A 103 -9.64 35.15 -22.00
N ARG A 104 -8.99 35.77 -21.02
CA ARG A 104 -9.31 35.66 -19.60
C ARG A 104 -10.52 36.53 -19.25
N VAL A 105 -11.32 36.08 -18.29
CA VAL A 105 -12.47 36.81 -17.75
C VAL A 105 -12.41 36.86 -16.22
N ASP A 106 -12.89 37.94 -15.61
CA ASP A 106 -12.82 38.10 -14.14
C ASP A 106 -13.72 37.12 -13.37
N ASN A 107 -14.85 36.74 -13.98
CA ASN A 107 -15.85 35.86 -13.38
C ASN A 107 -16.33 34.82 -14.38
N LEU A 108 -16.76 33.67 -13.87
CA LEU A 108 -17.41 32.64 -14.68
C LEU A 108 -18.65 33.20 -15.35
N THR A 109 -18.77 32.93 -16.64
CA THR A 109 -19.84 33.48 -17.49
C THR A 109 -21.00 32.48 -17.63
N ASN A 110 -22.19 32.98 -17.95
CA ASN A 110 -23.36 32.15 -18.29
C ASN A 110 -23.32 31.65 -19.76
N LEU A 111 -22.12 31.41 -20.30
CA LEU A 111 -21.93 30.90 -21.65
C LEU A 111 -22.12 29.37 -21.72
N PRO A 112 -22.39 28.81 -22.92
CA PRO A 112 -22.20 27.39 -23.16
C PRO A 112 -20.78 26.94 -22.77
N VAL A 113 -20.62 25.69 -22.35
CA VAL A 113 -19.34 25.16 -21.86
C VAL A 113 -18.64 24.35 -22.94
N ILE A 114 -17.35 24.60 -23.16
CA ILE A 114 -16.47 23.65 -23.83
C ILE A 114 -15.60 22.95 -22.78
N GLN A 115 -15.78 21.64 -22.65
CA GLN A 115 -15.00 20.81 -21.74
C GLN A 115 -13.86 20.17 -22.51
N ILE A 116 -12.62 20.53 -22.17
CA ILE A 116 -11.42 19.90 -22.70
C ILE A 116 -11.09 18.70 -21.81
N ASP A 117 -11.21 17.52 -22.40
CA ASP A 117 -10.99 16.23 -21.74
C ASP A 117 -9.56 15.78 -22.02
N LEU A 118 -8.68 15.90 -21.02
CA LEU A 118 -7.26 15.61 -21.14
C LEU A 118 -6.95 14.16 -20.79
N TYR A 119 -6.36 13.42 -21.73
CA TYR A 119 -5.93 12.03 -21.56
C TYR A 119 -4.41 11.95 -21.49
N GLY A 120 -3.89 11.27 -20.46
CA GLY A 120 -2.46 11.03 -20.29
C GLY A 120 -2.23 9.88 -19.32
N PHE A 121 -1.02 9.33 -19.32
CA PHE A 121 -0.69 8.24 -18.39
C PHE A 121 -0.37 8.74 -16.99
N PHE A 122 0.21 9.92 -16.83
CA PHE A 122 0.54 10.49 -15.52
C PHE A 122 0.38 12.01 -15.50
N LEU A 123 -0.85 12.50 -15.70
CA LEU A 123 -1.21 13.92 -15.94
C LEU A 123 -0.65 14.93 -14.93
N THR A 124 -0.17 14.48 -13.77
CA THR A 124 0.60 15.34 -12.85
C THR A 124 1.87 15.89 -13.50
N ALA A 125 2.55 15.13 -14.35
CA ALA A 125 3.73 15.60 -15.08
C ALA A 125 3.33 16.58 -16.20
N GLU A 126 2.21 16.37 -16.87
CA GLU A 126 1.82 17.21 -18.01
C GLU A 126 1.17 18.54 -17.59
N LEU A 127 0.44 18.57 -16.46
CA LEU A 127 -0.48 19.66 -16.09
C LEU A 127 0.12 21.08 -16.20
N TYR A 128 1.32 21.30 -15.65
CA TYR A 128 1.96 22.62 -15.65
C TYR A 128 2.74 22.92 -16.92
N ARG A 129 2.98 21.91 -17.76
CA ARG A 129 3.76 22.02 -19.00
C ARG A 129 2.89 22.33 -20.22
N ILE A 130 1.57 22.25 -20.06
CA ILE A 130 0.59 22.54 -21.11
C ILE A 130 -0.02 23.95 -20.97
N VAL A 131 0.34 24.67 -19.89
CA VAL A 131 -0.13 26.01 -19.57
C VAL A 131 1.02 26.95 -19.29
N GLN A 132 0.84 28.23 -19.59
CA GLN A 132 1.82 29.30 -19.36
C GLN A 132 1.14 30.58 -18.87
N GLY A 133 1.94 31.59 -18.52
CA GLY A 133 1.46 32.93 -18.21
C GLY A 133 0.31 32.96 -17.20
N ASP A 134 -0.76 33.67 -17.56
CA ASP A 134 -1.93 33.82 -16.70
C ASP A 134 -2.71 32.50 -16.53
N CYS A 135 -2.70 31.63 -17.54
CA CYS A 135 -3.33 30.31 -17.47
C CYS A 135 -2.67 29.45 -16.38
N GLN A 136 -1.33 29.44 -16.33
CA GLN A 136 -0.57 28.71 -15.31
C GLN A 136 -0.90 29.22 -13.90
N ALA A 137 -1.02 30.54 -13.72
CA ALA A 137 -1.39 31.14 -12.45
C ALA A 137 -2.79 30.71 -11.98
N ASP A 138 -3.75 30.55 -12.89
CA ASP A 138 -5.10 30.07 -12.56
C ASP A 138 -5.16 28.57 -12.28
N ILE A 139 -4.36 27.75 -12.98
CA ILE A 139 -4.16 26.33 -12.63
C ILE A 139 -3.54 26.18 -11.24
N ASP A 140 -2.53 26.99 -10.91
CA ASP A 140 -1.91 26.99 -9.59
C ASP A 140 -2.92 27.32 -8.47
N LYS A 141 -3.79 28.30 -8.68
CA LYS A 141 -4.90 28.60 -7.75
C LYS A 141 -5.82 27.39 -7.56
N LEU A 142 -6.18 26.68 -8.63
CA LEU A 142 -7.04 25.48 -8.56
C LEU A 142 -6.36 24.31 -7.84
N VAL A 143 -5.05 24.13 -8.01
CA VAL A 143 -4.26 23.12 -7.29
C VAL A 143 -4.16 23.44 -5.80
N ARG A 144 -3.96 24.72 -5.44
CA ARG A 144 -3.88 25.16 -4.04
C ARG A 144 -5.23 25.28 -3.34
N SER A 145 -6.32 25.42 -4.09
CA SER A 145 -7.68 25.62 -3.56
C SER A 145 -8.07 24.57 -2.52
N THR A 146 -8.56 25.03 -1.36
CA THR A 146 -9.18 24.19 -0.31
C THR A 146 -10.70 24.18 -0.38
N ASN A 147 -11.30 25.03 -1.22
CA ASN A 147 -12.75 25.14 -1.37
C ASN A 147 -13.25 24.45 -2.65
N PRO A 148 -13.89 23.27 -2.56
CA PRO A 148 -14.38 22.55 -3.74
C PRO A 148 -15.51 23.26 -4.50
N LYS A 149 -16.13 24.30 -3.93
CA LYS A 149 -17.11 25.14 -4.66
C LYS A 149 -16.46 26.02 -5.72
N HIS A 150 -15.18 26.36 -5.54
CA HIS A 150 -14.42 27.18 -6.50
C HIS A 150 -13.64 26.32 -7.51
N GLY A 151 -13.85 25.00 -7.50
CA GLY A 151 -13.04 24.06 -8.27
C GLY A 151 -11.72 23.71 -7.56
N GLN A 152 -11.29 22.47 -7.76
CA GLN A 152 -10.04 21.92 -7.23
C GLN A 152 -9.40 20.97 -8.24
N ILE A 153 -8.09 21.07 -8.40
CA ILE A 153 -7.29 20.04 -9.07
C ILE A 153 -6.55 19.26 -7.97
N ILE A 154 -6.85 17.98 -7.87
CA ILE A 154 -6.28 17.11 -6.83
C ILE A 154 -5.69 15.86 -7.46
N MET A 155 -4.53 15.44 -6.95
CA MET A 155 -3.98 14.11 -7.20
C MET A 155 -4.45 13.20 -6.07
N GLY A 156 -5.05 12.06 -6.40
CA GLY A 156 -5.24 10.90 -5.53
C GLY A 156 -4.35 9.76 -6.00
N ARG A 157 -4.95 8.60 -6.31
CA ARG A 157 -4.29 7.59 -7.17
C ARG A 157 -3.99 8.12 -8.57
N ARG A 158 -4.74 9.16 -8.98
CA ARG A 158 -4.73 9.78 -10.30
C ARG A 158 -5.13 11.26 -10.17
N LEU A 159 -4.79 12.07 -11.16
CA LEU A 159 -5.18 13.46 -11.25
C LEU A 159 -6.67 13.56 -11.60
N GLN A 160 -7.39 14.47 -10.93
CA GLN A 160 -8.79 14.74 -11.22
C GLN A 160 -9.16 16.19 -10.92
N GLY A 161 -10.06 16.71 -11.74
CA GLY A 161 -10.78 17.95 -11.47
C GLY A 161 -11.97 17.64 -10.57
N ARG A 162 -12.28 18.57 -9.66
CA ARG A 162 -13.44 18.46 -8.79
C ARG A 162 -14.12 19.82 -8.60
N THR A 163 -15.39 19.90 -9.01
CA THR A 163 -16.24 21.06 -8.75
C THR A 163 -17.51 20.61 -8.04
N ILE A 164 -17.89 21.26 -6.94
CA ILE A 164 -19.20 21.00 -6.31
C ILE A 164 -20.24 21.95 -6.90
N VAL A 165 -21.23 21.37 -7.57
CA VAL A 165 -22.42 22.06 -8.10
C VAL A 165 -23.60 21.80 -7.16
N ASN A 166 -24.60 22.68 -7.15
CA ASN A 166 -25.83 22.65 -6.34
C ASN A 166 -26.20 21.28 -5.75
N GLY A 167 -26.32 21.19 -4.42
CA GLY A 167 -26.71 19.96 -3.72
C GLY A 167 -25.57 19.00 -3.34
N ASN A 168 -24.33 19.50 -3.15
CA ASN A 168 -23.13 18.73 -2.81
C ASN A 168 -22.71 17.68 -3.87
N ARG A 169 -23.22 17.77 -5.09
CA ARG A 169 -22.82 16.88 -6.19
C ARG A 169 -21.45 17.31 -6.70
N ALA A 170 -20.48 16.42 -6.59
CA ALA A 170 -19.14 16.63 -7.14
C ALA A 170 -19.10 16.20 -8.60
N GLU A 171 -18.71 17.13 -9.46
CA GLU A 171 -18.49 16.93 -10.88
C GLU A 171 -16.99 16.74 -11.16
N PRO A 172 -16.60 15.86 -12.11
CA PRO A 172 -15.21 15.44 -12.34
C PRO A 172 -14.38 16.42 -13.20
N TRP A 173 -14.78 17.68 -13.24
CA TRP A 173 -14.18 18.73 -14.06
C TRP A 173 -14.11 20.05 -13.26
N VAL A 174 -13.31 21.00 -13.73
CA VAL A 174 -13.14 22.34 -13.15
C VAL A 174 -13.36 23.42 -14.18
N TYR A 175 -14.01 24.51 -13.78
CA TYR A 175 -14.03 25.72 -14.61
C TYR A 175 -12.71 26.47 -14.46
N VAL A 176 -12.25 27.05 -15.55
CA VAL A 176 -11.15 28.01 -15.57
C VAL A 176 -11.70 29.37 -15.97
N PRO A 177 -11.13 30.50 -15.51
CA PRO A 177 -11.65 31.86 -15.79
C PRO A 177 -11.30 32.32 -17.23
N TRP A 178 -11.59 31.48 -18.22
CA TRP A 178 -11.22 31.69 -19.61
C TRP A 178 -12.39 31.40 -20.55
N VAL A 179 -12.52 32.23 -21.57
CA VAL A 179 -13.50 32.08 -22.66
C VAL A 179 -12.77 31.75 -23.94
N LEU A 180 -13.26 30.73 -24.64
CA LEU A 180 -12.82 30.37 -25.99
C LEU A 180 -13.93 30.76 -26.97
N GLU A 181 -13.60 31.64 -27.90
CA GLU A 181 -14.39 31.90 -29.10
C GLU A 181 -13.83 31.06 -30.24
N ILE A 182 -14.68 30.25 -30.86
CA ILE A 182 -14.31 29.36 -31.97
C ILE A 182 -15.32 29.51 -33.11
N ASP A 183 -14.84 29.93 -34.27
CA ASP A 183 -15.66 30.25 -35.45
C ASP A 183 -16.88 31.15 -35.11
N GLY A 184 -16.66 32.16 -34.24
CA GLY A 184 -17.67 33.11 -33.79
C GLY A 184 -18.56 32.64 -32.61
N HIS A 185 -18.40 31.41 -32.12
CA HIS A 185 -19.17 30.87 -30.99
C HIS A 185 -18.37 30.96 -29.68
N LYS A 186 -18.95 31.55 -28.64
CA LYS A 186 -18.27 31.77 -27.35
C LYS A 186 -18.59 30.70 -26.32
N PHE A 187 -17.55 30.18 -25.65
CA PHE A 187 -17.65 29.12 -24.67
C PHE A 187 -16.88 29.43 -23.38
N GLN A 188 -17.49 29.13 -22.24
CA GLN A 188 -16.79 29.00 -20.97
C GLN A 188 -15.93 27.71 -21.00
N VAL A 189 -14.64 27.82 -20.68
CA VAL A 189 -13.75 26.66 -20.69
C VAL A 189 -13.85 25.88 -19.37
N ALA A 190 -13.93 24.55 -19.48
CA ALA A 190 -13.82 23.60 -18.38
C ALA A 190 -12.77 22.53 -18.70
N LEU A 191 -12.12 21.99 -17.67
CA LEU A 191 -11.08 20.97 -17.79
C LEU A 191 -11.49 19.69 -17.06
N SER A 192 -11.26 18.55 -17.68
CA SER A 192 -11.39 17.23 -17.09
C SER A 192 -10.11 16.43 -17.32
N PHE A 193 -9.80 15.50 -16.41
CA PHE A 193 -8.56 14.74 -16.42
C PHE A 193 -8.84 13.24 -16.40
N TYR A 194 -8.45 12.56 -17.48
CA TYR A 194 -8.44 11.12 -17.66
C TYR A 194 -7.03 10.57 -17.48
N ASP A 195 -6.52 10.71 -16.27
CA ASP A 195 -5.22 10.17 -15.87
C ASP A 195 -5.31 8.64 -15.70
N THR A 196 -4.60 7.91 -16.57
CA THR A 196 -4.71 6.45 -16.67
C THR A 196 -3.76 5.68 -15.76
N CYS A 197 -2.87 6.35 -14.99
CA CYS A 197 -1.89 5.68 -14.11
C CYS A 197 -2.53 4.69 -13.13
N ALA A 198 -3.77 4.94 -12.70
CA ALA A 198 -4.45 4.11 -11.71
C ALA A 198 -5.35 3.00 -12.29
N VAL A 199 -5.55 2.97 -13.62
CA VAL A 199 -6.52 2.07 -14.27
C VAL A 199 -6.21 0.61 -13.96
N HIS A 200 -4.93 0.23 -13.98
CA HIS A 200 -4.44 -1.12 -13.61
C HIS A 200 -3.57 -1.11 -12.33
N GLY A 201 -3.74 -0.14 -11.43
CA GLY A 201 -2.95 -0.02 -10.19
C GLY A 201 -1.52 0.44 -10.44
N ASN A 202 -0.50 -0.27 -9.95
CA ASN A 202 0.92 0.11 -10.11
C ASN A 202 1.52 -0.31 -11.47
N ALA A 203 0.70 -0.73 -12.43
CA ALA A 203 1.19 -1.09 -13.77
C ALA A 203 1.72 0.17 -14.46
N ASN A 204 2.90 0.09 -15.09
CA ASN A 204 3.39 1.17 -15.94
C ASN A 204 2.60 1.24 -17.26
N TYR A 205 2.84 2.30 -18.04
CA TYR A 205 2.09 2.55 -19.28
C TYR A 205 2.15 1.38 -20.26
N ALA A 206 3.34 0.83 -20.49
CA ALA A 206 3.55 -0.30 -21.39
C ALA A 206 2.73 -1.54 -20.98
N ILE A 207 2.70 -1.87 -19.68
CA ILE A 207 1.91 -2.99 -19.17
C ILE A 207 0.41 -2.71 -19.32
N PHE A 208 -0.06 -1.49 -19.02
CA PHE A 208 -1.46 -1.11 -19.19
C PHE A 208 -1.90 -1.24 -20.66
N CYS A 209 -1.12 -0.70 -21.60
CA CYS A 209 -1.37 -0.84 -23.03
C CYS A 209 -1.37 -2.31 -23.47
N ALA A 210 -0.36 -3.10 -23.08
CA ALA A 210 -0.26 -4.51 -23.42
C ALA A 210 -1.46 -5.32 -22.90
N ASN A 211 -1.87 -5.12 -21.63
CA ASN A 211 -3.05 -5.76 -21.04
C ASN A 211 -4.34 -5.37 -21.74
N SER A 212 -4.41 -4.14 -22.25
CA SER A 212 -5.53 -3.63 -23.04
C SER A 212 -5.48 -4.14 -24.48
N GLY A 213 -4.35 -4.65 -24.98
CA GLY A 213 -4.17 -5.07 -26.36
C GLY A 213 -3.75 -3.95 -27.31
N VAL A 214 -3.11 -2.90 -26.79
CA VAL A 214 -2.49 -1.81 -27.54
C VAL A 214 -0.98 -2.04 -27.60
N VAL A 215 -0.41 -1.96 -28.80
CA VAL A 215 1.03 -2.16 -29.04
C VAL A 215 1.71 -0.80 -29.15
N LEU A 216 2.68 -0.55 -28.27
CA LEU A 216 3.52 0.65 -28.31
C LEU A 216 4.79 0.33 -29.10
N LYS A 217 4.89 0.78 -30.35
CA LYS A 217 5.99 0.41 -31.26
C LYS A 217 7.33 1.04 -30.92
N TYR A 218 7.32 2.25 -30.36
CA TYR A 218 8.52 3.07 -30.18
C TYR A 218 8.89 3.32 -28.71
N LYS A 219 8.20 2.67 -27.74
CA LYS A 219 8.40 3.00 -26.31
C LYS A 219 9.80 2.69 -25.79
N ASP A 220 10.45 1.68 -26.38
CA ASP A 220 11.80 1.24 -26.03
C ASP A 220 12.87 1.92 -26.91
N ALA A 221 12.53 3.01 -27.61
CA ALA A 221 13.45 3.69 -28.51
C ALA A 221 14.62 4.39 -27.80
N PHE A 222 14.54 4.66 -26.49
CA PHE A 222 15.60 5.32 -25.71
C PHE A 222 15.94 4.56 -24.42
N THR A 223 17.23 4.52 -24.11
CA THR A 223 17.82 4.03 -22.86
C THR A 223 17.50 4.94 -21.67
N SER A 224 17.87 4.54 -20.45
CA SER A 224 17.61 5.35 -19.26
C SER A 224 18.51 6.58 -19.20
N GLU A 225 19.75 6.45 -19.69
CA GLU A 225 20.74 7.51 -19.79
C GLU A 225 20.30 8.57 -20.81
N GLU A 226 19.84 8.14 -21.99
CA GLU A 226 19.29 9.06 -23.00
C GLU A 226 18.03 9.79 -22.49
N LYS A 227 17.20 9.12 -21.67
CA LYS A 227 16.02 9.74 -21.04
C LYS A 227 16.36 10.75 -19.96
N ALA A 228 17.57 10.70 -19.39
CA ALA A 228 18.02 11.71 -18.43
C ALA A 228 18.36 13.03 -19.15
N ASP A 229 18.88 12.94 -20.38
CA ASP A 229 19.18 14.10 -21.24
C ASP A 229 18.31 14.11 -22.51
N MET A 230 17.03 14.44 -22.32
CA MET A 230 16.09 14.54 -23.42
C MET A 230 16.36 15.72 -24.36
N ILE A 231 17.16 16.72 -23.96
CA ILE A 231 17.54 17.83 -24.85
C ILE A 231 18.48 17.33 -25.94
N GLU A 232 19.48 16.53 -25.57
CA GLU A 232 20.39 15.88 -26.52
C GLU A 232 19.62 14.96 -27.48
N SER A 233 18.71 14.15 -26.94
CA SER A 233 17.85 13.27 -27.75
C SER A 233 16.98 14.06 -28.72
N TYR A 234 16.43 15.20 -28.27
CA TYR A 234 15.60 16.08 -29.08
C TYR A 234 16.38 16.74 -30.22
N THR A 235 17.59 17.23 -29.96
CA THR A 235 18.40 17.97 -30.93
C THR A 235 19.12 17.07 -31.92
N ASN A 236 19.73 15.98 -31.44
CA ASN A 236 20.67 15.18 -32.22
C ASN A 236 20.11 13.81 -32.67
N SER A 237 18.99 13.35 -32.11
CA SER A 237 18.35 12.05 -32.45
C SER A 237 16.90 12.18 -32.91
N TYR A 238 16.59 13.22 -33.70
CA TYR A 238 15.20 13.59 -34.06
C TYR A 238 14.39 12.46 -34.73
N ASN A 239 15.02 11.60 -35.54
CA ASN A 239 14.38 10.47 -36.21
C ASN A 239 13.87 9.38 -35.24
N ARG A 240 14.48 9.26 -34.05
CA ARG A 240 14.03 8.40 -32.95
C ARG A 240 13.10 9.15 -32.00
N PHE A 241 13.37 10.44 -31.78
CA PHE A 241 12.63 11.28 -30.85
C PHE A 241 11.17 11.44 -31.25
N ASP A 242 10.88 11.90 -32.48
CA ASP A 242 9.51 12.25 -32.85
C ASP A 242 8.56 11.01 -32.79
N PRO A 243 8.94 9.81 -33.28
CA PRO A 243 8.13 8.60 -33.11
C PRO A 243 8.00 8.13 -31.66
N TYR A 244 9.03 8.32 -30.84
CA TYR A 244 9.00 7.99 -29.40
C TYR A 244 8.00 8.89 -28.67
N ALA A 245 8.10 10.20 -28.85
CA ALA A 245 7.27 11.19 -28.18
C ALA A 245 5.79 11.06 -28.58
N LEU A 246 5.50 10.81 -29.86
CA LEU A 246 4.13 10.51 -30.32
C LEU A 246 3.62 9.13 -29.85
N GLY A 247 4.53 8.25 -29.43
CA GLY A 247 4.26 6.87 -29.01
C GLY A 247 3.45 6.76 -27.71
N ASP A 248 3.31 7.84 -26.94
CA ASP A 248 2.60 7.88 -25.66
C ASP A 248 1.17 8.43 -25.75
N LEU A 249 0.74 8.83 -26.95
CA LEU A 249 -0.62 9.25 -27.23
C LEU A 249 -1.49 8.04 -27.57
N TYR A 250 -1.71 7.08 -26.66
CA TYR A 250 -2.66 5.96 -26.89
C TYR A 250 -3.55 5.65 -25.68
N ASN A 251 -3.66 6.58 -24.74
CA ASN A 251 -4.43 6.46 -23.51
C ASN A 251 -5.92 6.19 -23.74
N HIS A 252 -6.59 6.95 -24.62
CA HIS A 252 -8.01 6.75 -24.94
C HIS A 252 -8.24 5.40 -25.64
N ALA A 253 -7.40 5.09 -26.64
CA ALA A 253 -7.47 3.80 -27.33
C ALA A 253 -7.29 2.61 -26.37
N ALA A 254 -6.37 2.71 -25.42
CA ALA A 254 -6.17 1.71 -24.37
C ALA A 254 -7.39 1.57 -23.45
N LEU A 255 -8.03 2.68 -23.05
CA LEU A 255 -9.27 2.64 -22.25
C LEU A 255 -10.42 1.93 -22.96
N ILE A 256 -10.62 2.21 -24.25
CA ILE A 256 -11.65 1.55 -25.07
C ILE A 256 -11.35 0.05 -25.22
N ARG A 257 -10.11 -0.32 -25.52
CA ARG A 257 -9.73 -1.73 -25.65
C ARG A 257 -9.81 -2.47 -24.31
N ASN A 258 -9.44 -1.82 -23.21
CA ASN A 258 -9.61 -2.35 -21.85
C ASN A 258 -11.09 -2.63 -21.54
N MET A 259 -12.01 -1.75 -21.95
CA MET A 259 -13.44 -1.98 -21.81
C MET A 259 -13.89 -3.28 -22.49
N GLU A 260 -13.41 -3.55 -23.71
CA GLU A 260 -13.73 -4.80 -24.41
C GLU A 260 -13.12 -6.05 -23.74
N LYS A 261 -11.92 -5.92 -23.16
CA LYS A 261 -11.32 -6.99 -22.33
C LYS A 261 -12.17 -7.28 -21.09
N PHE A 262 -12.66 -6.24 -20.41
CA PHE A 262 -13.56 -6.44 -19.27
C PHE A 262 -14.92 -7.01 -19.69
N ARG A 263 -15.46 -6.64 -20.86
CA ARG A 263 -16.67 -7.28 -21.40
C ARG A 263 -16.46 -8.78 -21.60
N THR A 264 -15.28 -9.18 -22.09
CA THR A 264 -14.88 -10.60 -22.19
C THR A 264 -14.84 -11.29 -20.82
N ILE A 265 -14.31 -10.62 -19.79
CA ILE A 265 -14.30 -11.15 -18.42
C ILE A 265 -15.74 -11.31 -17.89
N TYR A 266 -16.61 -10.32 -18.09
CA TYR A 266 -18.02 -10.40 -17.69
C TYR A 266 -18.76 -11.55 -18.37
N ARG A 267 -18.49 -11.80 -19.67
CA ARG A 267 -18.99 -12.99 -20.37
C ARG A 267 -18.51 -14.28 -19.73
N SER A 268 -17.22 -14.38 -19.42
CA SER A 268 -16.65 -15.59 -18.80
C SER A 268 -17.25 -15.90 -17.41
N LEU A 269 -17.85 -14.90 -16.78
CA LEU A 269 -18.55 -14.97 -15.48
C LEU A 269 -20.08 -15.06 -15.61
N ASN A 270 -20.61 -15.15 -16.83
CA ASN A 270 -22.05 -15.18 -17.15
C ASN A 270 -22.84 -13.97 -16.63
N ILE A 271 -22.25 -12.77 -16.65
CA ILE A 271 -22.88 -11.53 -16.16
C ILE A 271 -22.83 -10.37 -17.16
N GLU A 272 -22.66 -10.65 -18.45
CA GLU A 272 -22.64 -9.60 -19.48
C GLU A 272 -23.90 -8.72 -19.47
N ARG A 273 -25.08 -9.26 -19.09
CA ARG A 273 -26.32 -8.49 -18.90
C ARG A 273 -26.21 -7.35 -17.87
N HIS A 274 -25.26 -7.43 -16.94
CA HIS A 274 -24.99 -6.43 -15.90
C HIS A 274 -23.69 -5.65 -16.18
N PHE A 275 -23.20 -5.66 -17.42
CA PHE A 275 -21.95 -5.00 -17.78
C PHE A 275 -22.00 -3.49 -17.52
N GLU A 276 -21.00 -3.01 -16.80
CA GLU A 276 -20.73 -1.59 -16.63
C GLU A 276 -19.33 -1.30 -17.18
N ALA A 277 -19.17 -0.19 -17.90
CA ALA A 277 -17.85 0.22 -18.39
C ALA A 277 -16.85 0.35 -17.21
N PRO A 278 -15.57 -0.07 -17.41
CA PRO A 278 -14.53 0.09 -16.40
C PRO A 278 -14.41 1.52 -15.90
N ARG A 279 -13.98 1.65 -14.65
CA ARG A 279 -13.68 2.94 -14.02
C ARG A 279 -12.20 3.26 -14.17
N MET A 280 -11.84 4.52 -13.91
CA MET A 280 -10.45 5.01 -13.95
C MET A 280 -9.55 4.44 -12.83
N THR A 281 -10.01 3.43 -12.09
CA THR A 281 -9.22 2.67 -11.13
C THR A 281 -9.63 1.20 -11.17
N ILE A 282 -8.67 0.30 -10.97
CA ILE A 282 -8.93 -1.15 -10.99
C ILE A 282 -9.92 -1.56 -9.89
N GLY A 283 -9.76 -1.03 -8.66
CA GLY A 283 -10.65 -1.34 -7.53
C GLY A 283 -12.11 -0.99 -7.81
N ALA A 284 -12.38 0.23 -8.31
CA ALA A 284 -13.75 0.61 -8.65
C ALA A 284 -14.34 -0.22 -9.81
N THR A 285 -13.50 -0.76 -10.71
CA THR A 285 -13.92 -1.66 -11.78
C THR A 285 -14.28 -3.05 -11.23
N VAL A 286 -13.43 -3.62 -10.39
CA VAL A 286 -13.61 -4.96 -9.82
C VAL A 286 -14.74 -4.98 -8.80
N ALA A 287 -14.90 -3.95 -7.97
CA ALA A 287 -16.03 -3.83 -7.04
C ALA A 287 -17.39 -3.88 -7.76
N ARG A 288 -17.49 -3.28 -8.96
CA ARG A 288 -18.70 -3.36 -9.80
C ARG A 288 -18.93 -4.76 -10.32
N MET A 289 -17.88 -5.44 -10.76
CA MET A 289 -17.96 -6.84 -11.20
C MET A 289 -18.45 -7.75 -10.08
N VAL A 290 -17.95 -7.57 -8.84
CA VAL A 290 -18.44 -8.30 -7.66
C VAL A 290 -19.92 -8.00 -7.41
N ARG A 291 -20.31 -6.72 -7.44
CA ARG A 291 -21.72 -6.31 -7.29
C ARG A 291 -22.62 -6.92 -8.36
N SER A 292 -22.18 -6.98 -9.62
CA SER A 292 -22.90 -7.65 -10.71
C SER A 292 -23.09 -9.15 -10.43
N LYS A 293 -22.11 -9.83 -9.82
CA LYS A 293 -22.30 -11.23 -9.36
C LYS A 293 -23.26 -11.36 -8.18
N LEU A 294 -23.31 -10.39 -7.28
CA LEU A 294 -24.27 -10.39 -6.18
C LEU A 294 -25.71 -10.15 -6.68
N LEU A 295 -25.90 -9.28 -7.68
CA LEU A 295 -27.18 -9.10 -8.37
C LEU A 295 -27.66 -10.42 -9.00
N ASP A 296 -26.78 -11.04 -9.77
CA ASP A 296 -27.03 -12.34 -10.41
C ASP A 296 -27.39 -13.44 -9.39
N PHE A 297 -26.63 -13.52 -8.29
CA PHE A 297 -26.90 -14.44 -7.19
C PHE A 297 -28.28 -14.22 -6.56
N LEU A 298 -28.71 -12.97 -6.39
CA LEU A 298 -30.00 -12.62 -5.79
C LEU A 298 -31.18 -12.70 -6.78
N GLY A 299 -30.92 -12.97 -8.06
CA GLY A 299 -31.93 -12.94 -9.12
C GLY A 299 -32.48 -11.52 -9.38
N LEU A 300 -31.65 -10.50 -9.19
CA LEU A 300 -32.02 -9.09 -9.32
C LEU A 300 -31.50 -8.48 -10.62
N GLU A 301 -32.19 -7.45 -11.11
CA GLU A 301 -31.81 -6.72 -12.31
C GLU A 301 -30.85 -5.56 -11.99
N ALA A 302 -30.17 -5.02 -13.02
CA ALA A 302 -29.19 -3.94 -12.82
C ALA A 302 -29.77 -2.68 -12.16
N ILE A 303 -31.07 -2.44 -12.31
CA ILE A 303 -31.80 -1.33 -11.68
C ILE A 303 -31.88 -1.47 -10.16
N ASP A 304 -31.82 -2.70 -9.63
CA ASP A 304 -31.97 -3.04 -8.21
C ASP A 304 -30.64 -2.98 -7.44
N LYS A 305 -29.58 -2.43 -8.03
CA LYS A 305 -28.25 -2.30 -7.39
C LYS A 305 -28.29 -1.70 -5.99
N ASN A 306 -29.22 -0.79 -5.71
CA ASN A 306 -29.36 -0.16 -4.40
C ASN A 306 -29.79 -1.15 -3.32
N GLN A 307 -30.55 -2.19 -3.68
CA GLN A 307 -30.94 -3.25 -2.76
C GLN A 307 -29.72 -4.08 -2.32
N VAL A 308 -28.83 -4.43 -3.25
CA VAL A 308 -27.56 -5.10 -2.94
C VAL A 308 -26.68 -4.24 -2.04
N ILE A 309 -26.58 -2.95 -2.35
CA ILE A 309 -25.83 -1.98 -1.53
C ILE A 309 -26.36 -1.97 -0.10
N GLU A 310 -27.68 -1.95 0.09
CA GLU A 310 -28.29 -1.96 1.41
C GLU A 310 -28.02 -3.28 2.17
N PHE A 311 -28.00 -4.43 1.48
CA PHE A 311 -27.66 -5.72 2.09
C PHE A 311 -26.19 -5.81 2.52
N CYS A 312 -25.27 -5.19 1.79
CA CYS A 312 -23.84 -5.17 2.14
C CYS A 312 -23.50 -4.11 3.20
N ARG A 313 -24.26 -3.01 3.25
CA ARG A 313 -23.98 -1.78 4.00
C ARG A 313 -23.49 -2.03 5.43
N TYR A 314 -24.13 -2.93 6.17
CA TYR A 314 -23.91 -3.13 7.60
C TYR A 314 -22.58 -3.82 7.93
N GLY A 315 -21.91 -4.44 6.96
CA GLY A 315 -20.56 -4.97 7.11
C GLY A 315 -19.45 -3.98 6.74
N THR A 316 -19.78 -2.84 6.15
CA THR A 316 -18.78 -1.92 5.56
C THR A 316 -18.03 -1.11 6.61
N SER A 317 -16.78 -0.74 6.32
CA SER A 317 -16.01 0.20 7.18
C SER A 317 -16.74 1.54 7.33
N LYS A 318 -17.38 2.03 6.26
CA LYS A 318 -18.17 3.27 6.29
C LYS A 318 -19.30 3.22 7.32
N HIS A 319 -19.98 2.08 7.46
CA HIS A 319 -21.00 1.89 8.49
C HIS A 319 -20.41 2.03 9.89
N PHE A 320 -19.31 1.32 10.18
CA PHE A 320 -18.66 1.36 11.50
C PHE A 320 -18.07 2.73 11.84
N LYS A 321 -17.54 3.48 10.85
CA LYS A 321 -17.09 4.86 11.04
C LYS A 321 -18.22 5.80 11.50
N GLY A 322 -19.47 5.47 11.17
CA GLY A 322 -20.65 6.20 11.64
C GLY A 322 -20.86 6.14 13.16
N PHE A 323 -20.26 5.17 13.86
CA PHE A 323 -20.38 4.98 15.30
C PHE A 323 -19.34 5.76 16.11
N GLY A 324 -19.01 7.00 15.73
CA GLY A 324 -17.96 7.80 16.40
C GLY A 324 -18.16 8.09 17.90
N LYS A 325 -19.26 7.63 18.51
CA LYS A 325 -19.57 7.75 19.95
C LYS A 325 -19.49 6.42 20.71
N THR A 326 -19.34 5.29 20.03
CA THR A 326 -19.28 3.96 20.67
C THR A 326 -18.06 3.17 20.21
N THR A 327 -17.73 2.10 20.92
CA THR A 327 -16.59 1.22 20.59
C THR A 327 -16.77 0.48 19.28
N ALA A 328 -17.97 0.45 18.69
CA ALA A 328 -18.22 -0.13 17.37
C ALA A 328 -17.36 0.52 16.27
N VAL A 329 -16.94 1.77 16.44
CA VAL A 329 -16.02 2.46 15.52
C VAL A 329 -14.71 1.70 15.31
N TYR A 330 -14.24 0.93 16.30
CA TYR A 330 -13.02 0.15 16.20
C TYR A 330 -13.14 -1.05 15.24
N ASN A 331 -14.36 -1.45 14.88
CA ASN A 331 -14.58 -2.47 13.84
C ASN A 331 -14.37 -1.92 12.42
N ALA A 332 -14.23 -0.59 12.25
CA ALA A 332 -14.00 0.00 10.94
C ALA A 332 -12.63 -0.36 10.33
N LYS A 333 -11.65 -0.78 11.15
CA LYS A 333 -10.31 -1.16 10.71
C LYS A 333 -10.25 -2.64 10.33
N VAL A 334 -9.70 -2.88 9.15
CA VAL A 334 -9.17 -4.20 8.77
C VAL A 334 -7.67 -4.25 9.07
N ASP A 335 -7.24 -5.29 9.77
CA ASP A 335 -5.83 -5.47 10.12
C ASP A 335 -5.09 -6.17 8.97
N GLY A 336 -3.89 -5.68 8.63
CA GLY A 336 -3.04 -6.27 7.59
C GLY A 336 -2.40 -7.60 7.98
N GLY A 337 -1.52 -8.13 7.12
CA GLY A 337 -0.77 -9.36 7.40
C GLY A 337 0.19 -9.23 8.60
N ARG A 338 0.84 -10.34 8.96
CA ARG A 338 1.82 -10.37 10.06
C ARG A 338 3.13 -9.77 9.60
N CYS A 339 3.73 -8.84 10.35
CA CYS A 339 5.07 -8.33 10.07
C CYS A 339 5.89 -8.30 11.36
N ARG A 340 6.93 -9.13 11.45
CA ARG A 340 7.74 -9.28 12.65
C ARG A 340 9.15 -9.81 12.35
N ASN A 341 10.16 -9.31 13.06
CA ASN A 341 11.46 -9.97 13.15
C ASN A 341 11.45 -10.93 14.34
N ASN A 342 11.66 -12.22 14.06
CA ASN A 342 11.62 -13.29 15.07
C ASN A 342 12.99 -13.59 15.65
N ARG A 343 14.07 -13.16 14.99
CA ARG A 343 15.47 -13.33 15.41
C ARG A 343 16.14 -11.95 15.42
N PRO A 344 15.73 -11.05 16.32
CA PRO A 344 16.16 -9.64 16.33
C PRO A 344 17.63 -9.45 16.66
N ILE A 345 18.34 -10.49 17.09
CA ILE A 345 19.79 -10.45 17.34
C ILE A 345 20.62 -11.01 16.18
N LEU A 346 20.01 -11.39 15.05
CA LEU A 346 20.75 -11.97 13.93
C LEU A 346 20.87 -10.98 12.78
N ALA A 347 22.08 -10.44 12.57
CA ALA A 347 22.37 -9.56 11.44
C ALA A 347 22.66 -10.32 10.14
N ARG A 348 23.15 -11.56 10.21
CA ARG A 348 23.51 -12.40 9.06
C ARG A 348 23.35 -13.89 9.31
N SER A 349 23.18 -14.66 8.24
CA SER A 349 23.33 -16.12 8.24
C SER A 349 24.17 -16.55 7.03
N LYS A 350 25.06 -17.52 7.21
CA LYS A 350 25.86 -18.17 6.15
C LYS A 350 25.47 -19.65 6.00
N ARG A 351 24.18 -19.94 6.14
CA ARG A 351 23.61 -21.28 6.04
C ARG A 351 22.69 -21.40 4.85
N LEU A 352 22.30 -22.63 4.54
CA LEU A 352 21.28 -22.95 3.56
C LEU A 352 19.91 -22.41 3.99
N ILE A 353 19.34 -21.54 3.18
CA ILE A 353 18.12 -20.77 3.48
C ILE A 353 17.08 -21.00 2.38
N ALA A 354 15.82 -21.21 2.76
CA ALA A 354 14.69 -21.22 1.84
C ALA A 354 13.75 -20.06 2.14
N ASP A 355 13.24 -19.38 1.11
CA ASP A 355 12.23 -18.30 1.23
C ASP A 355 10.85 -18.87 0.91
N ALA A 356 10.10 -19.23 1.95
CA ALA A 356 8.80 -19.85 1.86
C ALA A 356 7.67 -18.82 1.88
N ASP A 357 6.71 -18.98 0.98
CA ASP A 357 5.46 -18.22 0.92
C ASP A 357 4.24 -19.14 1.02
N ILE A 358 3.15 -18.62 1.58
CA ILE A 358 1.84 -19.27 1.48
C ILE A 358 1.31 -19.11 0.05
N ALA A 359 1.22 -20.21 -0.68
CA ALA A 359 0.78 -20.24 -2.07
C ALA A 359 -0.62 -19.64 -2.21
N GLY A 360 -0.74 -18.57 -3.02
CA GLY A 360 -2.00 -17.91 -3.29
C GLY A 360 -2.75 -17.41 -2.05
N CYS A 361 -2.04 -17.01 -0.98
CA CYS A 361 -2.58 -16.71 0.35
C CYS A 361 -3.98 -16.05 0.36
N TYR A 362 -4.13 -14.86 -0.21
CA TYR A 362 -5.40 -14.14 -0.23
C TYR A 362 -6.45 -14.75 -1.19
N GLY A 363 -6.01 -15.32 -2.31
CA GLY A 363 -6.91 -16.00 -3.25
C GLY A 363 -7.54 -17.27 -2.65
N ASN A 364 -6.73 -18.07 -1.94
CA ASN A 364 -7.18 -19.23 -1.18
C ASN A 364 -8.01 -18.82 0.04
N GLY A 365 -7.63 -17.73 0.71
CA GLY A 365 -8.43 -17.08 1.74
C GLY A 365 -9.84 -16.76 1.25
N LEU A 366 -9.95 -16.05 0.12
CA LEU A 366 -11.22 -15.73 -0.54
C LEU A 366 -12.00 -16.98 -0.97
N LYS A 367 -11.35 -17.96 -1.61
CA LYS A 367 -11.99 -19.20 -2.06
C LYS A 367 -12.71 -19.93 -0.92
N ASN A 368 -12.14 -19.87 0.28
CA ASN A 368 -12.63 -20.54 1.49
C ASN A 368 -13.38 -19.60 2.44
N GLN A 369 -13.96 -18.50 1.93
CA GLN A 369 -14.63 -17.49 2.75
C GLN A 369 -16.08 -17.29 2.29
N ASP A 370 -17.00 -17.44 3.23
CA ASP A 370 -18.40 -17.05 3.05
C ASP A 370 -18.51 -15.52 3.10
N TYR A 371 -19.31 -14.95 2.20
CA TYR A 371 -19.65 -13.54 2.16
C TYR A 371 -21.11 -13.36 2.59
N PRO A 372 -21.38 -12.63 3.68
CA PRO A 372 -22.73 -12.45 4.21
C PRO A 372 -23.43 -11.22 3.58
N LEU A 373 -24.73 -11.37 3.36
CA LEU A 373 -25.66 -10.31 2.97
C LEU A 373 -26.72 -10.18 4.07
N GLY A 374 -26.87 -8.98 4.64
CA GLY A 374 -27.75 -8.73 5.78
C GLY A 374 -27.04 -8.01 6.93
N ARG A 375 -27.74 -7.87 8.06
CA ARG A 375 -27.27 -7.07 9.20
C ARG A 375 -26.65 -7.96 10.30
N PRO A 376 -25.34 -7.79 10.61
CA PRO A 376 -24.73 -8.49 11.75
C PRO A 376 -25.23 -7.93 13.09
N VAL A 377 -24.99 -8.68 14.16
CA VAL A 377 -25.15 -8.20 15.54
C VAL A 377 -23.84 -7.52 15.96
N THR A 378 -23.93 -6.34 16.56
CA THR A 378 -22.78 -5.60 17.10
C THR A 378 -22.92 -5.46 18.61
N ILE A 379 -21.85 -5.77 19.33
CA ILE A 379 -21.70 -5.50 20.76
C ILE A 379 -20.78 -4.30 20.90
N ASP A 380 -21.27 -3.22 21.49
CA ASP A 380 -20.53 -1.99 21.69
C ASP A 380 -20.85 -1.32 23.02
N TYR A 381 -20.03 -0.32 23.35
CA TYR A 381 -20.08 0.44 24.59
C TYR A 381 -19.83 1.92 24.28
N PRO A 382 -20.30 2.87 25.10
CA PRO A 382 -19.95 4.28 24.94
C PRO A 382 -18.43 4.49 24.99
N LEU A 383 -17.87 5.22 24.02
CA LEU A 383 -16.41 5.29 23.82
C LEU A 383 -15.64 5.97 24.98
N ARG A 384 -16.27 6.94 25.65
CA ARG A 384 -15.66 7.80 26.69
C ARG A 384 -16.28 7.57 28.07
N SER A 385 -16.57 6.32 28.39
CA SER A 385 -17.23 5.93 29.63
C SER A 385 -16.29 5.08 30.47
N GLU A 386 -15.89 5.59 31.64
CA GLU A 386 -15.06 4.89 32.62
C GLU A 386 -15.81 3.76 33.33
N VAL A 387 -17.15 3.76 33.26
CA VAL A 387 -18.02 2.76 33.89
C VAL A 387 -18.41 1.62 32.96
N ASN A 388 -17.72 1.47 31.82
CA ASN A 388 -17.96 0.36 30.90
C ASN A 388 -17.56 -0.98 31.53
N GLU A 389 -18.53 -1.89 31.67
CA GLU A 389 -18.26 -3.25 32.13
C GLU A 389 -18.09 -4.21 30.93
N TYR A 390 -16.84 -4.31 30.45
CA TYR A 390 -16.50 -5.23 29.36
C TYR A 390 -16.56 -6.70 29.80
N LEU A 391 -17.15 -7.54 28.94
CA LEU A 391 -17.10 -8.98 29.11
C LEU A 391 -15.65 -9.47 28.98
N THR A 392 -15.22 -10.31 29.91
CA THR A 392 -14.02 -11.14 29.71
C THR A 392 -14.26 -12.10 28.54
N LEU A 393 -13.20 -12.52 27.85
CA LEU A 393 -13.27 -13.53 26.79
C LEU A 393 -14.01 -14.80 27.24
N ARG A 394 -13.77 -15.29 28.47
CA ARG A 394 -14.50 -16.44 29.03
C ARG A 394 -16.02 -16.22 29.06
N LYS A 395 -16.46 -15.09 29.63
CA LYS A 395 -17.88 -14.72 29.72
C LYS A 395 -18.50 -14.56 28.33
N PHE A 396 -17.78 -13.97 27.38
CA PHE A 396 -18.24 -13.81 26.00
C PHE A 396 -18.43 -15.15 25.31
N LEU A 397 -17.43 -16.05 25.36
CA LEU A 397 -17.53 -17.38 24.76
C LEU A 397 -18.62 -18.22 25.43
N LYS A 398 -18.76 -18.16 26.76
CA LYS A 398 -19.85 -18.84 27.47
C LYS A 398 -21.24 -18.40 26.96
N ARG A 399 -21.39 -17.14 26.57
CA ARG A 399 -22.67 -16.56 26.16
C ARG A 399 -22.95 -16.72 24.67
N TYR A 400 -21.95 -16.57 23.81
CA TYR A 400 -22.16 -16.39 22.38
C TYR A 400 -21.53 -17.48 21.50
N ARG A 401 -20.67 -18.38 22.03
CA ARG A 401 -19.91 -19.33 21.20
C ARG A 401 -20.79 -20.19 20.27
N THR A 402 -22.01 -20.54 20.67
CA THR A 402 -22.95 -21.31 19.84
C THR A 402 -23.53 -20.53 18.65
N GLU A 403 -23.50 -19.19 18.72
CA GLU A 403 -23.96 -18.28 17.67
C GLU A 403 -22.84 -17.83 16.72
N LEU A 404 -21.57 -17.99 17.11
CA LEU A 404 -20.44 -17.56 16.29
C LEU A 404 -20.24 -18.54 15.13
N VAL A 405 -20.29 -18.03 13.90
CA VAL A 405 -20.02 -18.81 12.69
C VAL A 405 -18.58 -18.54 12.24
N PRO A 406 -17.71 -19.56 12.14
CA PRO A 406 -16.33 -19.40 11.68
C PRO A 406 -16.22 -18.59 10.39
N GLY A 407 -15.31 -17.62 10.35
CA GLY A 407 -15.15 -16.71 9.20
C GLY A 407 -16.12 -15.53 9.16
N LEU A 408 -17.16 -15.50 10.01
CA LEU A 408 -18.23 -14.49 9.99
C LEU A 408 -18.41 -13.80 11.35
N TRP A 409 -17.36 -13.79 12.17
CA TRP A 409 -17.30 -13.03 13.41
C TRP A 409 -15.92 -12.46 13.66
N GLN A 410 -15.85 -11.38 14.44
CA GLN A 410 -14.61 -10.83 14.95
C GLN A 410 -14.87 -10.12 16.29
N ALA A 411 -13.84 -9.97 17.11
CA ALA A 411 -13.87 -9.10 18.27
C ALA A 411 -12.56 -8.35 18.45
N ARG A 412 -12.66 -7.12 18.95
CA ARG A 412 -11.51 -6.31 19.40
C ARG A 412 -11.35 -6.52 20.91
N VAL A 413 -10.16 -6.94 21.32
CA VAL A 413 -9.82 -7.22 22.72
C VAL A 413 -8.71 -6.35 23.25
N SER A 414 -8.79 -6.01 24.53
CA SER A 414 -7.71 -5.36 25.27
C SER A 414 -7.54 -5.99 26.64
N LEU A 415 -6.36 -5.84 27.23
CA LEU A 415 -6.19 -6.04 28.66
C LEU A 415 -6.69 -4.80 29.44
N PRO A 416 -7.00 -4.94 30.73
CA PRO A 416 -7.14 -3.79 31.63
C PRO A 416 -5.89 -2.91 31.58
N GLU A 417 -6.05 -1.59 31.76
CA GLU A 417 -4.98 -0.60 31.56
C GLU A 417 -3.74 -0.88 32.43
N ASP A 418 -3.94 -1.27 33.69
CA ASP A 418 -2.87 -1.56 34.66
C ASP A 418 -2.43 -3.03 34.67
N TYR A 419 -2.86 -3.83 33.70
CA TYR A 419 -2.56 -5.26 33.66
C TYR A 419 -1.61 -5.63 32.53
N LEU A 420 -0.47 -6.21 32.90
CA LEU A 420 0.45 -6.88 32.00
C LEU A 420 0.30 -8.40 32.16
N LEU A 421 0.33 -9.12 31.04
CA LEU A 421 0.33 -10.59 31.04
C LEU A 421 1.54 -11.10 31.83
N LYS A 422 1.35 -12.16 32.61
CA LYS A 422 2.46 -12.88 33.24
C LYS A 422 3.14 -13.79 32.23
N TYR A 423 2.37 -14.39 31.33
CA TYR A 423 2.88 -15.28 30.29
C TYR A 423 3.01 -14.52 28.97
N PRO A 424 4.22 -14.46 28.37
CA PRO A 424 4.45 -13.66 27.18
C PRO A 424 3.72 -14.26 25.97
N GLN A 425 3.46 -13.42 24.97
CA GLN A 425 2.81 -13.80 23.74
C GLN A 425 3.37 -13.03 22.55
N ASP A 426 3.24 -13.57 21.35
CA ASP A 426 3.56 -12.85 20.12
C ASP A 426 2.59 -13.14 18.97
N PHE A 427 1.40 -13.62 19.30
CA PHE A 427 0.35 -13.95 18.35
C PHE A 427 -0.56 -12.73 18.09
N LEU A 428 -1.05 -12.10 19.16
CA LEU A 428 -1.91 -10.94 19.14
C LEU A 428 -1.12 -9.68 18.78
N VAL A 429 -1.61 -9.00 17.76
CA VAL A 429 -1.08 -7.72 17.28
C VAL A 429 -1.93 -6.61 17.87
N SER A 430 -1.33 -5.73 18.68
CA SER A 430 -2.02 -4.59 19.26
C SER A 430 -2.18 -3.47 18.25
N TRP A 431 -3.29 -2.75 18.32
CA TRP A 431 -3.55 -1.53 17.55
C TRP A 431 -3.90 -0.38 18.47
N HIS A 432 -3.10 0.68 18.44
CA HIS A 432 -3.36 1.95 19.10
C HIS A 432 -3.99 2.90 18.08
N PRO A 433 -5.30 3.21 18.20
CA PRO A 433 -6.03 3.96 17.20
C PRO A 433 -5.62 5.43 17.17
N PRO A 434 -5.88 6.16 16.07
CA PRO A 434 -5.68 7.61 16.03
C PRO A 434 -6.67 8.30 16.99
N LYS A 435 -6.41 9.58 17.31
CA LYS A 435 -7.25 10.39 18.21
C LYS A 435 -8.73 10.38 17.83
N ASN A 436 -9.04 10.33 16.53
CA ASN A 436 -10.39 10.17 16.03
C ASN A 436 -10.48 8.93 15.11
N PRO A 437 -10.91 7.77 15.63
CA PRO A 437 -11.07 6.55 14.85
C PRO A 437 -12.08 6.66 13.70
N ALA A 438 -13.03 7.61 13.75
CA ALA A 438 -13.96 7.83 12.65
C ALA A 438 -13.26 8.43 11.41
N ASN A 439 -12.10 9.07 11.61
CA ASN A 439 -11.31 9.71 10.57
C ASN A 439 -10.19 8.83 10.02
N ILE A 440 -10.15 7.54 10.37
CA ILE A 440 -9.14 6.62 9.80
C ILE A 440 -9.19 6.75 8.27
N PRO A 441 -8.12 7.24 7.63
CA PRO A 441 -8.11 7.42 6.20
C PRO A 441 -8.19 6.06 5.55
N THR A 442 -8.60 6.11 4.31
CA THR A 442 -8.72 4.95 3.46
C THR A 442 -7.43 4.72 2.66
N ASP A 443 -7.22 3.52 2.10
CA ASP A 443 -6.01 3.23 1.31
C ASP A 443 -5.79 4.20 0.13
N THR A 444 -6.85 4.77 -0.43
CA THR A 444 -6.78 5.77 -1.51
C THR A 444 -6.48 7.18 -0.97
N ASP A 445 -6.91 7.53 0.25
CA ASP A 445 -6.51 8.79 0.90
C ASP A 445 -5.02 8.77 1.25
N LEU A 446 -4.44 7.58 1.41
CA LEU A 446 -3.07 7.33 1.89
C LEU A 446 -2.00 7.42 0.79
N GLU A 447 -2.32 7.25 -0.50
CA GLU A 447 -1.33 7.41 -1.59
C GLU A 447 -0.85 8.87 -1.81
N ASN A 448 -1.56 9.82 -1.18
CA ASN A 448 -1.23 11.25 -1.14
C ASN A 448 -0.41 11.68 0.07
N ILE A 449 -0.27 10.79 1.06
CA ILE A 449 0.48 11.05 2.27
C ILE A 449 1.74 10.24 2.13
N ASP A 450 2.90 10.89 2.19
CA ASP A 450 4.18 10.22 1.94
C ASP A 450 4.37 8.97 2.84
N TRP A 451 3.64 8.83 3.97
CA TRP A 451 3.67 7.64 4.83
C TRP A 451 2.38 7.45 5.62
N PHE A 452 2.15 6.21 6.10
CA PHE A 452 1.30 5.95 7.26
C PHE A 452 1.83 6.77 8.45
N THR A 453 1.01 7.68 8.98
CA THR A 453 1.31 8.35 10.24
C THR A 453 0.47 7.75 11.36
N GLU A 454 1.03 7.74 12.57
CA GLU A 454 0.30 7.35 13.78
C GLU A 454 -0.98 8.20 13.94
N ASP A 455 -0.91 9.47 13.55
CA ASP A 455 -2.01 10.43 13.64
C ASP A 455 -3.22 10.04 12.78
N ASN A 456 -2.99 9.30 11.70
CA ASN A 456 -4.01 9.00 10.72
C ASN A 456 -4.56 7.57 10.87
N ILE A 457 -3.70 6.55 10.95
CA ILE A 457 -4.13 5.14 11.01
C ILE A 457 -3.89 4.45 12.35
N GLY A 458 -3.19 5.14 13.27
CA GLY A 458 -2.72 4.54 14.51
C GLY A 458 -1.47 3.67 14.34
N VAL A 459 -1.05 3.04 15.43
CA VAL A 459 0.15 2.19 15.51
C VAL A 459 -0.24 0.74 15.67
N THR A 460 0.33 -0.14 14.85
CA THR A 460 0.13 -1.59 14.97
C THR A 460 1.47 -2.23 15.38
N LYS A 461 1.49 -2.93 16.52
CA LYS A 461 2.72 -3.55 17.05
C LYS A 461 2.40 -4.78 17.91
N ILE A 462 3.31 -5.75 17.92
CA ILE A 462 3.24 -6.91 18.80
C ILE A 462 3.98 -6.57 20.09
N TYR A 463 3.32 -6.76 21.23
CA TYR A 463 3.92 -6.62 22.55
C TYR A 463 3.88 -7.95 23.29
N SER A 464 4.93 -8.24 24.05
CA SER A 464 5.01 -9.53 24.75
C SER A 464 4.07 -9.62 25.95
N HIS A 465 3.80 -8.51 26.65
CA HIS A 465 2.98 -8.49 27.87
C HIS A 465 1.74 -7.59 27.80
N GLN A 466 1.52 -6.87 26.70
CA GLN A 466 0.36 -5.99 26.54
C GLN A 466 -0.48 -6.37 25.31
N VAL A 467 -1.80 -6.23 25.44
CA VAL A 467 -2.74 -6.37 24.32
C VAL A 467 -3.69 -5.17 24.32
N HIS A 468 -3.76 -4.44 23.22
CA HIS A 468 -4.65 -3.30 23.06
C HIS A 468 -5.35 -3.33 21.70
N LEU A 469 -6.69 -3.37 21.70
CA LEU A 469 -7.56 -3.52 20.52
C LEU A 469 -7.09 -4.56 19.50
N ALA A 470 -6.48 -5.64 19.97
CA ALA A 470 -6.08 -6.75 19.10
C ALA A 470 -7.33 -7.46 18.57
N LEU A 471 -7.20 -8.02 17.37
CA LEU A 471 -8.31 -8.69 16.71
C LEU A 471 -8.29 -10.20 16.98
N ILE A 472 -9.43 -10.74 17.43
CA ILE A 472 -9.65 -12.18 17.61
C ILE A 472 -10.84 -12.69 16.79
N GLN A 473 -10.71 -13.95 16.37
CA GLN A 473 -11.61 -14.70 15.49
C GLN A 473 -11.35 -16.20 15.69
N GLU A 474 -11.94 -17.06 14.85
CA GLU A 474 -11.82 -18.52 14.99
C GLU A 474 -10.36 -19.00 15.03
N ASP A 475 -9.48 -18.50 14.14
CA ASP A 475 -8.08 -18.94 14.10
C ASP A 475 -7.30 -18.56 15.38
N PHE A 476 -7.73 -17.53 16.11
CA PHE A 476 -7.19 -17.23 17.44
C PHE A 476 -7.69 -18.22 18.49
N LEU A 477 -8.95 -18.66 18.40
CA LEU A 477 -9.45 -19.71 19.29
C LEU A 477 -8.67 -20.99 19.06
N ASP A 478 -8.46 -21.42 17.81
CA ASP A 478 -7.65 -22.61 17.52
C ASP A 478 -6.25 -22.53 18.16
N TRP A 479 -5.58 -21.38 18.08
CA TRP A 479 -4.30 -21.15 18.76
C TRP A 479 -4.44 -21.20 20.30
N LEU A 480 -5.45 -20.54 20.86
CA LEU A 480 -5.72 -20.51 22.29
C LEU A 480 -6.02 -21.91 22.86
N GLU A 481 -6.70 -22.75 22.09
CA GLU A 481 -7.15 -24.07 22.53
C GLU A 481 -6.09 -25.15 22.36
N ASN A 482 -5.28 -25.07 21.29
CA ASN A 482 -4.35 -26.14 20.90
C ASN A 482 -2.87 -25.83 21.18
N VAL A 483 -2.51 -24.57 21.40
CA VAL A 483 -1.09 -24.13 21.48
C VAL A 483 -0.76 -23.45 22.81
N CYS A 484 -1.70 -22.72 23.40
CA CYS A 484 -1.47 -22.11 24.71
C CYS A 484 -1.42 -23.17 25.81
N THR A 485 -0.54 -22.97 26.80
CA THR A 485 -0.56 -23.77 28.02
C THR A 485 -1.85 -23.52 28.81
N ALA A 486 -2.20 -24.42 29.73
CA ALA A 486 -3.39 -24.24 30.58
C ALA A 486 -3.35 -22.92 31.38
N ARG A 487 -2.18 -22.50 31.84
CA ARG A 487 -1.99 -21.26 32.62
C ARG A 487 -2.10 -20.01 31.76
N GLN A 488 -1.48 -20.00 30.58
CA GLN A 488 -1.57 -18.91 29.62
C GLN A 488 -2.99 -18.78 29.08
N ARG A 489 -3.62 -19.90 28.71
CA ARG A 489 -5.03 -19.95 28.27
C ARG A 489 -5.97 -19.39 29.33
N LYS A 490 -5.79 -19.78 30.60
CA LYS A 490 -6.58 -19.24 31.72
C LYS A 490 -6.40 -17.73 31.85
N GLU A 491 -5.16 -17.24 31.83
CA GLU A 491 -4.86 -15.81 31.92
C GLU A 491 -5.53 -15.01 30.80
N LEU A 492 -5.43 -15.47 29.55
CA LEU A 492 -6.06 -14.81 28.40
C LEU A 492 -7.59 -14.84 28.48
N LEU A 493 -8.19 -15.97 28.86
CA LEU A 493 -9.65 -16.12 29.01
C LEU A 493 -10.22 -15.19 30.09
N ASP A 494 -9.48 -14.99 31.18
CA ASP A 494 -9.96 -14.26 32.36
C ASP A 494 -9.67 -12.76 32.26
N ASN A 495 -8.62 -12.36 31.54
CA ASN A 495 -8.17 -10.95 31.49
C ASN A 495 -8.46 -10.24 30.17
N LEU A 496 -8.52 -10.92 29.02
CA LEU A 496 -8.90 -10.24 27.76
C LEU A 496 -10.34 -9.75 27.84
N ARG A 497 -10.53 -8.45 27.62
CA ARG A 497 -11.82 -7.76 27.62
C ARG A 497 -12.30 -7.52 26.20
N ILE A 498 -13.52 -7.92 25.90
CA ILE A 498 -14.19 -7.68 24.62
C ILE A 498 -14.62 -6.22 24.57
N VAL A 499 -13.83 -5.38 23.89
CA VAL A 499 -14.11 -3.94 23.74
C VAL A 499 -15.25 -3.71 22.75
N THR A 500 -15.28 -4.51 21.69
CA THR A 500 -16.41 -4.61 20.76
C THR A 500 -16.36 -5.96 20.05
N ALA A 501 -17.50 -6.46 19.60
CA ALA A 501 -17.59 -7.64 18.75
C ALA A 501 -18.65 -7.43 17.67
N VAL A 502 -18.46 -8.05 16.52
CA VAL A 502 -19.45 -8.10 15.45
C VAL A 502 -19.50 -9.51 14.89
N PHE A 503 -20.71 -10.04 14.70
CA PHE A 503 -20.90 -11.39 14.21
C PHE A 503 -22.23 -11.55 13.49
N TYR A 504 -22.26 -12.46 12.52
CA TYR A 504 -23.48 -12.92 11.88
C TYR A 504 -23.99 -14.17 12.63
N PRO A 505 -25.07 -14.07 13.41
CA PRO A 505 -25.49 -15.14 14.32
C PRO A 505 -25.99 -16.36 13.55
N LYS A 506 -25.56 -17.55 13.99
CA LYS A 506 -25.96 -18.83 13.39
C LYS A 506 -27.48 -19.01 13.34
N SER A 507 -28.19 -18.61 14.40
CA SER A 507 -29.65 -18.71 14.50
C SER A 507 -30.42 -17.87 13.48
N GLU A 508 -29.80 -16.81 12.94
CA GLU A 508 -30.45 -15.90 11.99
C GLU A 508 -30.16 -16.22 10.52
N ARG A 509 -29.31 -17.23 10.24
CA ARG A 509 -28.92 -17.61 8.88
C ARG A 509 -30.13 -18.16 8.11
N CYS A 510 -30.39 -17.59 6.94
CA CYS A 510 -31.39 -18.06 6.00
C CYS A 510 -30.79 -19.10 5.04
N SER A 511 -31.56 -20.14 4.74
CA SER A 511 -31.15 -21.25 3.86
C SER A 511 -31.42 -21.00 2.37
N SER A 512 -32.25 -20.01 2.04
CA SER A 512 -32.60 -19.65 0.66
C SER A 512 -32.87 -18.14 0.54
N ILE A 513 -32.77 -17.62 -0.69
CA ILE A 513 -33.00 -16.21 -1.01
C ILE A 513 -34.44 -15.81 -0.70
N THR A 514 -35.42 -16.65 -1.08
CA THR A 514 -36.84 -16.44 -0.77
C THR A 514 -37.06 -16.29 0.73
N LYS A 515 -36.53 -17.22 1.54
CA LYS A 515 -36.65 -17.14 3.00
C LYS A 515 -35.98 -15.90 3.57
N PHE A 516 -34.86 -15.47 3.01
CA PHE A 516 -34.19 -14.23 3.42
C PHE A 516 -35.06 -13.00 3.13
N GLN A 517 -35.59 -12.89 1.92
CA GLN A 517 -36.49 -11.82 1.52
C GLN A 517 -37.78 -11.81 2.35
N ASP A 518 -38.37 -12.98 2.60
CA ASP A 518 -39.57 -13.13 3.42
C ASP A 518 -39.33 -12.66 4.86
N ARG A 519 -38.17 -13.00 5.46
CA ARG A 519 -37.81 -12.55 6.81
C ARG A 519 -37.60 -11.04 6.87
N LEU A 520 -37.01 -10.43 5.84
CA LEU A 520 -36.88 -8.98 5.76
C LEU A 520 -38.25 -8.30 5.63
N ALA A 521 -39.12 -8.82 4.76
CA ALA A 521 -40.45 -8.25 4.51
C ALA A 521 -41.42 -8.44 5.69
N SER A 522 -41.34 -9.57 6.39
CA SER A 522 -42.23 -9.91 7.51
C SER A 522 -41.79 -9.34 8.86
N HIS A 523 -40.59 -8.77 8.96
CA HIS A 523 -40.09 -8.20 10.21
C HIS A 523 -40.84 -6.93 10.61
N LYS A 524 -41.57 -6.98 11.73
CA LYS A 524 -42.35 -5.85 12.28
C LYS A 524 -41.79 -5.31 13.59
N GLY A 525 -40.50 -5.50 13.84
CA GLY A 525 -39.86 -5.08 15.09
C GLY A 525 -39.98 -3.58 15.35
N LYS A 526 -40.07 -3.19 16.63
CA LYS A 526 -40.14 -1.79 17.05
C LYS A 526 -39.00 -1.44 18.01
N ASN A 527 -38.21 -0.44 17.65
CA ASN A 527 -37.20 0.11 18.54
C ASN A 527 -37.87 0.93 19.63
N THR A 528 -37.52 0.66 20.89
CA THR A 528 -38.07 1.37 22.05
C THR A 528 -36.96 1.84 22.98
N THR A 529 -37.19 2.93 23.70
CA THR A 529 -36.26 3.45 24.71
C THR A 529 -37.01 3.76 25.99
N LYS A 530 -36.48 3.36 27.15
CA LYS A 530 -37.03 3.66 28.47
C LYS A 530 -35.94 4.18 29.41
N ALA A 531 -36.19 5.29 30.09
CA ALA A 531 -35.33 5.78 31.16
C ALA A 531 -35.84 5.24 32.52
N LYS A 532 -34.96 4.63 33.31
CA LYS A 532 -35.21 4.27 34.71
C LYS A 532 -34.31 5.11 35.61
N ILE A 533 -34.91 5.93 36.47
CA ILE A 533 -34.19 6.78 37.42
C ILE A 533 -34.56 6.29 38.83
N LYS A 534 -33.55 5.90 39.61
CA LYS A 534 -33.68 5.56 41.04
C LYS A 534 -32.52 6.24 41.77
N THR A 535 -32.78 6.92 42.88
CA THR A 535 -31.86 7.78 43.66
C THR A 535 -30.37 7.56 43.36
N GLY A 536 -29.76 8.50 42.63
CA GLY A 536 -28.33 8.49 42.24
C GLY A 536 -27.96 7.60 41.04
N LYS A 537 -28.90 6.88 40.42
CA LYS A 537 -28.67 5.97 39.28
C LYS A 537 -29.72 6.20 38.18
N SER A 538 -29.27 6.61 37.01
CA SER A 538 -30.08 6.69 35.79
C SER A 538 -29.65 5.61 34.79
N LYS A 539 -30.61 4.85 34.25
CA LYS A 539 -30.39 3.83 33.22
C LYS A 539 -31.28 4.08 32.01
N VAL A 540 -30.69 4.27 30.84
CA VAL A 540 -31.41 4.25 29.56
C VAL A 540 -31.37 2.81 29.02
N ILE A 541 -32.53 2.23 28.80
CA ILE A 541 -32.70 0.90 28.18
C ILE A 541 -33.16 1.14 26.76
N LYS A 542 -32.27 0.92 25.79
CA LYS A 542 -32.62 0.86 24.37
C LYS A 542 -32.86 -0.60 24.01
N ILE A 543 -34.00 -0.87 23.40
CA ILE A 543 -34.34 -2.18 22.83
C ILE A 543 -34.46 -1.95 21.34
N GLU A 544 -33.47 -2.39 20.59
CA GLU A 544 -33.45 -2.35 19.15
C GLU A 544 -33.91 -3.72 18.62
N GLN A 545 -35.05 -3.74 17.95
CA GLN A 545 -35.65 -4.95 17.38
C GLN A 545 -35.45 -4.89 15.87
N GLU A 546 -34.20 -4.94 15.46
CA GLU A 546 -33.81 -4.88 14.05
C GLU A 546 -33.81 -6.27 13.41
N CYS A 547 -33.96 -6.34 12.09
CA CYS A 547 -33.89 -7.64 11.40
C CYS A 547 -32.43 -8.05 11.21
N HIS A 548 -32.01 -9.11 11.90
CA HIS A 548 -30.67 -9.68 11.81
C HIS A 548 -30.60 -10.91 10.89
N ALA A 549 -31.67 -11.20 10.14
CA ALA A 549 -31.65 -12.23 9.13
C ALA A 549 -30.53 -11.95 8.11
N TRP A 550 -29.83 -13.01 7.69
CA TRP A 550 -28.76 -12.89 6.70
C TRP A 550 -28.66 -14.16 5.87
N ILE A 551 -28.14 -14.02 4.66
CA ILE A 551 -27.79 -15.13 3.76
C ILE A 551 -26.31 -15.04 3.40
N SER A 552 -25.69 -16.14 3.02
CA SER A 552 -24.30 -16.19 2.58
C SER A 552 -24.16 -16.76 1.19
N VAL A 553 -23.12 -16.30 0.50
CA VAL A 553 -22.58 -16.97 -0.68
C VAL A 553 -21.08 -17.14 -0.51
N ASN A 554 -20.54 -18.31 -0.87
CA ASN A 554 -19.11 -18.54 -0.84
C ASN A 554 -18.43 -17.73 -1.97
N MET A 555 -17.38 -16.97 -1.65
CA MET A 555 -16.69 -16.11 -2.65
C MET A 555 -15.98 -16.90 -3.75
N GLY A 556 -15.51 -18.11 -3.42
CA GLY A 556 -14.99 -19.09 -4.38
C GLY A 556 -16.01 -19.42 -5.45
N VAL A 557 -17.19 -19.88 -5.02
CA VAL A 557 -18.33 -20.22 -5.88
C VAL A 557 -18.85 -18.99 -6.63
N LEU A 558 -18.90 -17.82 -5.97
CA LEU A 558 -19.45 -16.60 -6.55
C LEU A 558 -18.67 -16.15 -7.79
N LEU A 559 -17.33 -16.10 -7.72
CA LEU A 559 -16.52 -15.69 -8.88
C LEU A 559 -15.06 -16.14 -8.86
N VAL A 560 -14.46 -16.36 -7.70
CA VAL A 560 -12.99 -16.51 -7.60
C VAL A 560 -12.52 -17.81 -8.27
N ALA A 561 -13.25 -18.92 -8.12
CA ALA A 561 -12.91 -20.18 -8.77
C ALA A 561 -12.94 -20.04 -10.30
N ARG A 562 -14.00 -19.40 -10.84
CA ARG A 562 -14.13 -19.17 -12.27
C ARG A 562 -13.02 -18.28 -12.84
N LEU A 563 -12.66 -17.21 -12.13
CA LEU A 563 -11.54 -16.35 -12.55
C LEU A 563 -10.20 -17.11 -12.56
N LEU A 564 -9.98 -18.01 -11.61
CA LEU A 564 -8.78 -18.87 -11.58
C LEU A 564 -8.75 -19.85 -12.75
N GLU A 565 -9.89 -20.48 -13.07
CA GLU A 565 -10.05 -21.35 -14.24
C GLU A 565 -9.74 -20.59 -15.54
N GLU A 566 -10.34 -19.42 -15.73
CA GLU A 566 -10.10 -18.60 -16.92
C GLU A 566 -8.65 -18.16 -17.02
N ARG A 567 -8.03 -17.76 -15.90
CA ARG A 567 -6.61 -17.42 -15.85
C ARG A 567 -5.72 -18.57 -16.29
N ALA A 568 -6.04 -19.81 -15.89
CA ALA A 568 -5.23 -21.00 -16.18
C ALA A 568 -5.16 -21.32 -17.68
N LYS A 569 -6.12 -20.84 -18.48
CA LYS A 569 -6.11 -21.00 -19.95
C LYS A 569 -5.02 -20.18 -20.65
N TYR A 570 -4.46 -19.17 -19.98
CA TYR A 570 -3.46 -18.26 -20.55
C TYR A 570 -2.09 -18.53 -19.96
N SER A 571 -1.10 -18.80 -20.82
CA SER A 571 0.28 -19.04 -20.39
C SER A 571 0.94 -17.79 -19.79
N LYS A 572 1.69 -17.97 -18.71
CA LYS A 572 2.56 -16.92 -18.12
C LYS A 572 3.84 -16.70 -18.94
N LYS A 573 4.23 -17.70 -19.75
CA LYS A 573 5.50 -17.72 -20.51
C LYS A 573 5.33 -17.20 -21.95
N ASP A 574 4.15 -17.38 -22.55
CA ASP A 574 3.85 -16.86 -23.90
C ASP A 574 3.57 -15.35 -23.86
N PRO A 575 4.38 -14.49 -24.50
CA PRO A 575 4.19 -13.04 -24.53
C PRO A 575 2.83 -12.58 -25.06
N LYS A 576 2.17 -13.34 -25.95
CA LYS A 576 0.85 -12.99 -26.50
C LYS A 576 -0.29 -13.24 -25.50
N GLN A 577 -0.13 -14.25 -24.63
CA GLN A 577 -1.16 -14.66 -23.66
C GLN A 577 -0.93 -14.04 -22.27
N LYS A 578 0.33 -13.73 -21.94
CA LYS A 578 0.76 -13.15 -20.67
C LYS A 578 -0.04 -11.90 -20.25
N PRO A 579 -0.42 -10.96 -21.14
CA PRO A 579 -1.19 -9.78 -20.73
C PRO A 579 -2.56 -10.14 -20.16
N LEU A 580 -3.28 -11.09 -20.76
CA LEU A 580 -4.58 -11.51 -20.26
C LEU A 580 -4.46 -12.35 -18.98
N ASN A 581 -3.44 -13.21 -18.85
CA ASN A 581 -3.13 -13.86 -17.57
C ASN A 581 -2.90 -12.84 -16.44
N THR A 582 -2.17 -11.76 -16.76
CA THR A 582 -1.84 -10.68 -15.84
C THR A 582 -3.10 -9.90 -15.43
N LEU A 583 -3.99 -9.61 -16.38
CA LEU A 583 -5.26 -8.94 -16.10
C LEU A 583 -6.18 -9.78 -15.20
N TYR A 584 -6.32 -11.09 -15.44
CA TYR A 584 -7.08 -11.98 -14.54
C TYR A 584 -6.45 -12.04 -13.14
N LYS A 585 -5.13 -12.14 -13.04
CA LYS A 585 -4.41 -12.08 -11.75
C LYS A 585 -4.71 -10.77 -11.02
N LEU A 586 -4.69 -9.65 -11.74
CA LEU A 586 -4.98 -8.33 -11.22
C LEU A 586 -6.41 -8.25 -10.67
N CYS A 587 -7.41 -8.75 -11.41
CA CYS A 587 -8.80 -8.83 -10.93
C CYS A 587 -8.91 -9.64 -9.64
N ILE A 588 -8.32 -10.85 -9.58
CA ILE A 588 -8.38 -11.73 -8.40
C ILE A 588 -7.77 -11.05 -7.17
N ASN A 589 -6.59 -10.45 -7.32
CA ASN A 589 -5.92 -9.74 -6.23
C ASN A 589 -6.71 -8.51 -5.77
N THR A 590 -7.37 -7.83 -6.71
CA THR A 590 -8.17 -6.63 -6.42
C THR A 590 -9.46 -6.96 -5.66
N ILE A 591 -10.09 -8.12 -5.88
CA ILE A 591 -11.28 -8.54 -5.12
C ILE A 591 -11.00 -8.51 -3.61
N TYR A 592 -9.85 -9.04 -3.18
CA TYR A 592 -9.45 -8.96 -1.77
C TYR A 592 -9.31 -7.51 -1.31
N GLY A 593 -8.60 -6.69 -2.10
CA GLY A 593 -8.45 -5.25 -1.85
C GLY A 593 -9.79 -4.53 -1.69
N ASP A 594 -10.79 -4.90 -2.51
CA ASP A 594 -12.12 -4.31 -2.46
C ASP A 594 -12.90 -4.75 -1.20
N MET A 595 -12.76 -6.01 -0.77
CA MET A 595 -13.39 -6.52 0.46
C MET A 595 -12.88 -5.80 1.71
N VAL A 596 -11.59 -5.46 1.76
CA VAL A 596 -10.95 -4.79 2.90
C VAL A 596 -11.00 -3.27 2.81
N SER A 597 -11.30 -2.73 1.63
CA SER A 597 -11.31 -1.30 1.36
C SER A 597 -12.52 -0.61 2.00
N PRO A 598 -12.31 0.53 2.65
CA PRO A 598 -13.39 1.29 3.27
C PRO A 598 -14.27 2.08 2.28
N PHE A 599 -13.96 2.05 0.98
CA PHE A 599 -14.67 2.82 -0.04
C PHE A 599 -15.85 2.11 -0.67
N PHE A 600 -15.77 0.78 -0.77
CA PHE A 600 -16.71 0.04 -1.57
C PHE A 600 -17.91 -0.38 -0.74
N ASP A 601 -19.07 -0.26 -1.36
CA ASP A 601 -20.37 -0.69 -0.85
C ASP A 601 -20.42 -2.21 -0.62
N ILE A 602 -19.66 -2.97 -1.41
CA ILE A 602 -19.42 -4.41 -1.28
C ILE A 602 -18.29 -4.79 -0.31
N GLY A 603 -17.66 -3.82 0.35
CA GLY A 603 -16.65 -4.08 1.36
C GLY A 603 -17.27 -4.69 2.63
N ASN A 604 -16.58 -5.63 3.28
CA ASN A 604 -17.04 -6.21 4.53
C ASN A 604 -15.86 -6.43 5.48
N VAL A 605 -15.82 -5.65 6.57
CA VAL A 605 -14.70 -5.68 7.52
C VAL A 605 -14.57 -7.03 8.21
N VAL A 606 -15.67 -7.73 8.46
CA VAL A 606 -15.65 -9.06 9.11
C VAL A 606 -15.01 -10.07 8.18
N VAL A 607 -15.42 -10.09 6.91
CA VAL A 607 -14.85 -10.95 5.87
C VAL A 607 -13.35 -10.65 5.69
N GLY A 608 -13.02 -9.37 5.50
CA GLY A 608 -11.63 -8.93 5.29
C GLY A 608 -10.69 -9.29 6.44
N ASN A 609 -11.16 -9.11 7.67
CA ASN A 609 -10.41 -9.44 8.87
C ASN A 609 -10.26 -10.95 9.08
N ASN A 610 -11.25 -11.77 8.73
CA ASN A 610 -11.15 -13.23 8.83
C ASN A 610 -10.18 -13.80 7.79
N ILE A 611 -10.16 -13.27 6.56
CA ILE A 611 -9.19 -13.65 5.53
C ILE A 611 -7.76 -13.36 6.02
N THR A 612 -7.51 -12.13 6.50
CA THR A 612 -6.19 -11.72 6.96
C THR A 612 -5.78 -12.40 8.26
N ALA A 613 -6.73 -12.70 9.15
CA ALA A 613 -6.48 -13.43 10.38
C ALA A 613 -5.96 -14.83 10.13
N ARG A 614 -6.60 -15.55 9.19
CA ARG A 614 -6.17 -16.88 8.77
C ARG A 614 -4.73 -16.85 8.23
N ALA A 615 -4.41 -15.85 7.42
CA ALA A 615 -3.05 -15.62 6.93
C ALA A 615 -2.07 -15.33 8.08
N ARG A 616 -2.42 -14.44 9.04
CA ARG A 616 -1.60 -14.13 10.21
C ARG A 616 -1.34 -15.36 11.09
N ALA A 617 -2.37 -16.18 11.30
CA ALA A 617 -2.26 -17.41 12.07
C ALA A 617 -1.34 -18.41 11.38
N MET A 618 -1.56 -18.69 10.09
CA MET A 618 -0.68 -19.56 9.29
C MET A 618 0.76 -19.06 9.28
N ALA A 619 0.96 -17.75 9.10
CA ALA A 619 2.29 -17.14 9.12
C ALA A 619 2.97 -17.30 10.49
N TRP A 620 2.22 -17.24 11.60
CA TRP A 620 2.75 -17.57 12.93
C TRP A 620 3.17 -19.04 13.04
N TYR A 621 2.35 -19.99 12.59
CA TYR A 621 2.72 -21.41 12.62
C TYR A 621 3.96 -21.70 11.76
N MET A 622 4.02 -21.13 10.57
CA MET A 622 5.16 -21.21 9.66
C MET A 622 6.42 -20.62 10.33
N GLU A 623 6.36 -19.40 10.86
CA GLU A 623 7.54 -18.78 11.48
C GLU A 623 8.07 -19.58 12.67
N LYS A 624 7.17 -20.14 13.48
CA LYS A 624 7.52 -20.87 14.69
C LYS A 624 8.05 -22.27 14.40
N GLY A 625 7.37 -23.00 13.51
CA GLY A 625 7.78 -24.34 13.12
C GLY A 625 9.11 -24.34 12.36
N LEU A 626 9.35 -23.32 11.52
CA LEU A 626 10.55 -23.24 10.67
C LEU A 626 11.71 -22.47 11.30
N ASN A 627 11.55 -21.93 12.52
CA ASN A 627 12.55 -21.02 13.13
C ASN A 627 12.92 -19.83 12.24
N GLY A 628 11.91 -19.27 11.56
CA GLY A 628 12.10 -18.29 10.51
C GLY A 628 12.66 -16.95 11.01
N PHE A 629 13.40 -16.23 10.16
CA PHE A 629 14.08 -14.99 10.53
C PHE A 629 13.11 -13.82 10.73
N GLN A 630 12.33 -13.54 9.69
CA GLN A 630 11.38 -12.43 9.61
C GLN A 630 10.12 -12.93 8.92
N THR A 631 8.96 -12.60 9.46
CA THR A 631 7.67 -12.90 8.83
C THR A 631 7.14 -11.62 8.21
N ILE A 632 6.79 -11.66 6.93
CA ILE A 632 6.26 -10.52 6.19
C ILE A 632 5.04 -10.99 5.41
N THR A 633 3.88 -10.53 5.86
CA THR A 633 2.54 -10.91 5.38
C THR A 633 2.28 -12.41 5.44
N ASP A 634 2.72 -13.12 4.42
CA ASP A 634 2.42 -14.49 4.05
C ASP A 634 3.68 -15.32 3.79
N GLY A 635 4.87 -14.73 3.97
CA GLY A 635 6.15 -15.39 3.74
C GLY A 635 7.15 -15.27 4.89
N CYS A 636 8.08 -16.21 4.94
CA CYS A 636 9.18 -16.25 5.90
C CYS A 636 10.38 -17.03 5.34
N ALA A 637 11.56 -16.41 5.39
CA ALA A 637 12.81 -17.12 5.12
C ALA A 637 13.31 -17.84 6.37
N PHE A 638 13.91 -19.02 6.19
CA PHE A 638 14.37 -19.86 7.29
C PHE A 638 15.58 -20.73 6.90
N GLU A 639 16.29 -21.25 7.90
CA GLU A 639 17.43 -22.15 7.71
C GLU A 639 16.94 -23.59 7.62
N VAL A 640 17.19 -24.25 6.47
CA VAL A 640 16.64 -25.59 6.15
C VAL A 640 17.10 -26.64 7.16
N ASN A 641 18.31 -26.49 7.70
CA ASN A 641 18.90 -27.41 8.68
C ASN A 641 18.57 -27.07 10.16
N ARG A 642 17.65 -26.12 10.41
CA ARG A 642 17.38 -25.63 11.77
C ARG A 642 15.89 -25.37 12.04
N VAL A 643 15.04 -26.29 11.64
CA VAL A 643 13.60 -26.22 11.95
C VAL A 643 13.33 -26.74 13.36
N ILE A 644 12.22 -26.30 13.96
CA ILE A 644 11.87 -26.61 15.35
C ILE A 644 11.04 -27.89 15.41
N SER A 645 11.48 -28.84 16.23
CA SER A 645 10.74 -30.06 16.52
C SER A 645 10.53 -30.24 18.03
N ALA A 646 9.44 -30.92 18.38
CA ALA A 646 9.17 -31.38 19.73
C ALA A 646 10.26 -32.31 20.28
N VAL A 647 10.52 -32.23 21.59
CA VAL A 647 11.40 -33.17 22.32
C VAL A 647 10.57 -34.27 22.95
N LYS A 648 10.90 -35.54 22.70
CA LYS A 648 10.36 -36.72 23.44
C LYS A 648 8.83 -36.69 23.62
N ASN A 649 8.08 -36.56 22.52
CA ASN A 649 6.60 -36.50 22.49
C ASN A 649 5.95 -35.32 23.24
N ARG A 650 6.70 -34.26 23.58
CA ARG A 650 6.12 -33.05 24.19
C ARG A 650 5.42 -32.18 23.15
N THR A 651 4.33 -31.54 23.53
CA THR A 651 3.66 -30.55 22.66
C THR A 651 4.44 -29.24 22.66
N LEU A 652 4.64 -28.65 21.48
CA LEU A 652 5.14 -27.28 21.36
C LEU A 652 4.04 -26.30 21.78
N THR A 653 4.37 -25.44 22.74
CA THR A 653 3.42 -24.45 23.29
C THR A 653 3.82 -23.04 22.89
N SER A 654 2.87 -22.10 22.94
CA SER A 654 3.19 -20.69 22.66
C SER A 654 4.29 -20.15 23.57
N GLU A 655 4.30 -20.54 24.85
CA GLU A 655 5.33 -20.10 25.80
C GLU A 655 6.71 -20.69 25.46
N SER A 656 6.76 -21.97 25.05
CA SER A 656 8.03 -22.59 24.65
C SER A 656 8.58 -21.96 23.35
N LEU A 657 7.69 -21.59 22.42
CA LEU A 657 8.01 -21.00 21.11
C LEU A 657 8.23 -19.48 21.11
N PHE A 658 8.01 -18.82 22.25
CA PHE A 658 8.34 -17.40 22.40
C PHE A 658 9.86 -17.21 22.51
N GLU A 659 10.43 -16.26 21.76
CA GLU A 659 11.87 -15.93 21.78
C GLU A 659 12.82 -17.14 21.67
N ILE A 660 12.55 -18.03 20.72
CA ILE A 660 13.32 -19.27 20.49
C ILE A 660 14.83 -19.01 20.38
N TYR A 661 15.22 -17.90 19.74
CA TYR A 661 16.63 -17.50 19.59
C TYR A 661 17.39 -17.31 20.92
N THR A 662 16.69 -17.10 22.04
CA THR A 662 17.31 -17.01 23.39
C THR A 662 17.42 -18.36 24.10
N LYS A 663 16.85 -19.42 23.51
CA LYS A 663 16.66 -20.75 24.13
C LYS A 663 17.46 -21.85 23.43
N GLU A 664 18.14 -21.56 22.33
CA GLU A 664 18.98 -22.52 21.65
C GLU A 664 20.00 -23.14 22.63
N GLY A 665 20.14 -24.48 22.60
CA GLY A 665 21.03 -25.22 23.51
C GLY A 665 20.49 -25.51 24.92
N LYS A 666 19.28 -25.05 25.29
CA LYS A 666 18.69 -25.29 26.64
C LYS A 666 17.88 -26.58 26.77
N GLY A 667 17.83 -27.41 25.72
CA GLY A 667 17.20 -28.75 25.73
C GLY A 667 15.66 -28.77 25.80
N TRP A 668 14.99 -27.63 25.59
CA TRP A 668 13.52 -27.53 25.63
C TRP A 668 12.83 -27.83 24.31
N LEU A 669 13.58 -27.77 23.20
CA LEU A 669 13.16 -28.00 21.83
C LEU A 669 14.32 -28.65 21.06
N ASN A 670 14.00 -29.36 19.98
CA ASN A 670 14.99 -29.88 19.04
C ASN A 670 15.12 -28.91 17.85
N ILE A 671 16.34 -28.79 17.33
CA ILE A 671 16.65 -28.04 16.12
C ILE A 671 17.25 -29.04 15.15
N ASN A 672 16.46 -29.44 14.15
CA ASN A 672 16.79 -30.53 13.25
C ASN A 672 16.71 -30.07 11.78
N PRO A 673 17.28 -30.84 10.84
CA PRO A 673 17.01 -30.69 9.43
C PRO A 673 15.54 -30.96 9.08
N LEU A 674 15.01 -30.19 8.12
CA LEU A 674 13.62 -30.34 7.67
C LEU A 674 13.45 -31.66 6.91
N GLY A 675 12.64 -32.58 7.42
CA GLY A 675 12.29 -33.82 6.70
C GLY A 675 13.46 -34.79 6.47
N SER A 676 14.57 -34.64 7.20
CA SER A 676 15.74 -35.53 7.13
C SER A 676 16.36 -35.74 8.50
N ASP A 677 16.88 -36.94 8.73
CA ASP A 677 17.69 -37.28 9.90
C ASP A 677 19.15 -36.82 9.77
N GLN A 678 19.56 -36.37 8.57
CA GLN A 678 20.91 -35.91 8.24
C GLN A 678 20.88 -34.45 7.79
N GLU A 679 22.03 -33.78 7.90
CA GLU A 679 22.15 -32.41 7.42
C GLU A 679 21.94 -32.35 5.90
N ILE A 680 21.07 -31.45 5.44
CA ILE A 680 20.80 -31.24 4.02
C ILE A 680 21.93 -30.42 3.43
N GLY A 681 22.61 -30.99 2.44
CA GLY A 681 23.65 -30.34 1.67
C GLY A 681 23.08 -29.50 0.52
N CYS A 682 23.96 -28.78 -0.18
CA CYS A 682 23.59 -28.06 -1.39
C CYS A 682 24.72 -28.01 -2.41
N PHE A 683 24.39 -27.80 -3.67
CA PHE A 683 25.33 -27.50 -4.75
C PHE A 683 24.82 -26.32 -5.58
N ILE A 684 25.74 -25.57 -6.17
CA ILE A 684 25.43 -24.44 -7.06
C ILE A 684 25.69 -24.90 -8.50
N HIS A 685 24.75 -24.62 -9.39
CA HIS A 685 24.89 -24.86 -10.82
C HIS A 685 24.31 -23.68 -11.62
N ASP A 686 24.77 -23.51 -12.86
CA ASP A 686 24.19 -22.54 -13.78
C ASP A 686 22.92 -23.12 -14.43
N ASP A 687 21.80 -22.41 -14.31
CA ASP A 687 20.60 -22.64 -15.12
C ASP A 687 20.31 -21.39 -15.94
N LYS A 688 20.58 -21.47 -17.24
CA LYS A 688 20.33 -20.43 -18.26
C LYS A 688 21.01 -19.09 -17.93
N GLY A 689 22.26 -19.13 -17.49
CA GLY A 689 23.04 -17.94 -17.18
C GLY A 689 22.69 -17.33 -15.83
N SER A 690 22.13 -18.12 -14.92
CA SER A 690 21.86 -17.70 -13.54
C SER A 690 22.23 -18.81 -12.56
N ASP A 691 22.96 -18.46 -11.52
CA ASP A 691 23.29 -19.39 -10.44
C ASP A 691 22.02 -19.85 -9.73
N LYS A 692 21.90 -21.16 -9.55
CA LYS A 692 20.81 -21.81 -8.83
C LYS A 692 21.34 -22.81 -7.82
N VAL A 693 20.60 -22.96 -6.73
CA VAL A 693 20.93 -23.91 -5.66
C VAL A 693 20.08 -25.16 -5.82
N GLY A 694 20.73 -26.32 -5.90
CA GLY A 694 20.14 -27.65 -5.73
C GLY A 694 20.44 -28.20 -4.33
N LEU A 695 19.64 -29.17 -3.88
CA LEU A 695 19.77 -29.80 -2.57
C LEU A 695 20.40 -31.19 -2.67
N VAL A 696 21.12 -31.59 -1.62
CA VAL A 696 21.56 -32.98 -1.41
C VAL A 696 20.82 -33.49 -0.18
N VAL A 697 19.84 -34.36 -0.39
CA VAL A 697 18.99 -34.91 0.68
C VAL A 697 19.28 -36.40 0.80
N ASN A 698 19.75 -36.85 1.97
CA ASN A 698 20.09 -38.25 2.23
C ASN A 698 21.03 -38.87 1.16
N GLY A 699 21.91 -38.06 0.56
CA GLY A 699 22.84 -38.48 -0.49
C GLY A 699 22.30 -38.38 -1.93
N GLU A 700 21.04 -38.01 -2.13
CA GLU A 700 20.44 -37.80 -3.46
C GLU A 700 20.48 -36.31 -3.85
N GLU A 701 20.92 -36.02 -5.08
CA GLU A 701 20.92 -34.67 -5.65
C GLU A 701 19.58 -34.31 -6.29
N LEU A 702 18.97 -33.24 -5.80
CA LEU A 702 17.78 -32.63 -6.36
C LEU A 702 18.16 -31.33 -7.06
N ASP A 703 17.81 -31.22 -8.35
CA ASP A 703 17.91 -29.94 -9.07
C ASP A 703 17.07 -28.83 -8.40
N ASN A 704 17.22 -27.59 -8.85
CA ASN A 704 16.56 -26.45 -8.20
C ASN A 704 15.04 -26.62 -8.13
N GLN A 705 14.36 -26.96 -9.24
CA GLN A 705 12.90 -27.06 -9.23
C GLN A 705 12.42 -28.21 -8.33
N LYS A 706 13.06 -29.39 -8.39
CA LYS A 706 12.75 -30.52 -7.51
C LYS A 706 12.98 -30.16 -6.04
N SER A 707 14.03 -29.40 -5.75
CA SER A 707 14.34 -28.92 -4.41
C SER A 707 13.25 -27.99 -3.87
N LEU A 708 12.77 -27.03 -4.68
CA LEU A 708 11.68 -26.13 -4.31
C LEU A 708 10.39 -26.89 -4.01
N ASP A 709 10.04 -27.85 -4.87
CA ASP A 709 8.82 -28.66 -4.72
C ASP A 709 8.91 -29.56 -3.48
N TRP A 710 10.04 -30.22 -3.26
CA TRP A 710 10.29 -31.07 -2.10
C TRP A 710 10.20 -30.27 -0.79
N LEU A 711 10.85 -29.11 -0.71
CA LEU A 711 10.79 -28.24 0.47
C LEU A 711 9.34 -27.79 0.78
N GLY A 712 8.55 -27.42 -0.24
CA GLY A 712 7.15 -27.02 -0.05
C GLY A 712 6.29 -28.14 0.57
N GLU A 713 6.52 -29.38 0.15
CA GLU A 713 5.86 -30.56 0.73
C GLU A 713 6.33 -30.80 2.17
N GLN A 714 7.64 -30.80 2.42
CA GLN A 714 8.20 -31.07 3.75
C GLN A 714 7.79 -30.03 4.79
N ILE A 715 7.67 -28.75 4.43
CA ILE A 715 7.13 -27.72 5.33
C ILE A 715 5.72 -28.11 5.79
N THR A 716 4.86 -28.56 4.87
CA THR A 716 3.48 -28.93 5.19
C THR A 716 3.44 -30.12 6.16
N LEU A 717 4.25 -31.15 5.89
CA LEU A 717 4.36 -32.34 6.76
C LEU A 717 4.87 -31.96 8.15
N HIS A 718 5.96 -31.18 8.21
CA HIS A 718 6.56 -30.71 9.45
C HIS A 718 5.57 -29.91 10.30
N LEU A 719 4.87 -28.93 9.70
CA LEU A 719 3.90 -28.12 10.45
C LEU A 719 2.71 -28.94 10.96
N ARG A 720 2.24 -29.95 10.21
CA ARG A 720 1.20 -30.88 10.68
C ARG A 720 1.67 -31.73 11.84
N GLU A 721 2.91 -32.19 11.81
CA GLU A 721 3.50 -32.95 12.93
C GLU A 721 3.63 -32.08 14.18
N GLN A 722 4.12 -30.85 14.03
CA GLN A 722 4.34 -29.95 15.15
C GLN A 722 3.03 -29.36 15.73
N PHE A 723 1.99 -29.24 14.91
CA PHE A 723 0.70 -28.63 15.27
C PHE A 723 -0.51 -29.45 14.76
N PRO A 724 -0.70 -30.70 15.21
CA PRO A 724 -1.64 -31.65 14.60
C PRO A 724 -3.12 -31.26 14.72
N ASN A 725 -3.47 -30.42 15.70
CA ASN A 725 -4.86 -30.02 15.97
C ASN A 725 -5.20 -28.61 15.46
N VAL A 726 -4.44 -28.09 14.50
CA VAL A 726 -4.58 -26.72 13.98
C VAL A 726 -5.16 -26.73 12.57
N PRO A 727 -6.47 -26.45 12.38
CA PRO A 727 -7.13 -26.60 11.08
C PRO A 727 -6.66 -25.65 9.99
N VAL A 728 -6.02 -24.53 10.34
CA VAL A 728 -5.57 -23.55 9.34
C VAL A 728 -4.43 -24.07 8.48
N ILE A 729 -3.63 -25.02 8.99
CA ILE A 729 -2.50 -25.62 8.26
C ILE A 729 -3.00 -26.36 7.02
N ASP A 730 -4.14 -27.05 7.13
CA ASP A 730 -4.73 -27.79 6.00
C ASP A 730 -5.40 -26.92 4.94
N LYS A 731 -5.53 -25.60 5.19
CA LYS A 731 -6.17 -24.67 4.26
C LYS A 731 -5.18 -24.06 3.26
N PHE A 732 -3.88 -24.29 3.45
CA PHE A 732 -2.83 -23.66 2.68
C PHE A 732 -1.80 -24.66 2.16
N GLN A 733 -1.12 -24.24 1.10
CA GLN A 733 0.05 -24.90 0.55
C GLN A 733 1.20 -23.89 0.59
N PHE A 734 2.43 -24.39 0.52
CA PHE A 734 3.63 -23.55 0.48
C PHE A 734 4.26 -23.56 -0.90
N GLU A 735 4.79 -22.40 -1.29
CA GLU A 735 5.61 -22.20 -2.48
C GLU A 735 6.97 -21.69 -2.01
N ILE A 736 8.06 -22.31 -2.45
CA ILE A 736 9.41 -21.80 -2.20
C ILE A 736 9.80 -20.91 -3.37
N LYS A 737 10.16 -19.66 -3.09
CA LYS A 737 10.57 -18.72 -4.13
C LYS A 737 11.94 -19.04 -4.71
N ASP A 738 12.90 -19.28 -3.83
CA ASP A 738 14.24 -19.71 -4.18
C ASP A 738 14.99 -20.24 -2.93
N ILE A 739 16.17 -20.79 -3.15
CA ILE A 739 17.09 -21.30 -2.12
C ILE A 739 18.38 -20.47 -2.18
N TYR A 740 18.90 -20.12 -1.01
CA TYR A 740 20.04 -19.23 -0.84
C TYR A 740 21.07 -19.85 0.10
N THR A 741 22.30 -19.35 0.01
CA THR A 741 23.46 -19.82 0.79
C THR A 741 23.85 -18.88 1.92
N SER A 742 23.39 -17.62 1.86
CA SER A 742 23.55 -16.66 2.94
C SER A 742 22.51 -15.54 2.85
N ALA A 743 22.37 -14.81 3.95
CA ALA A 743 21.44 -13.71 4.12
C ALA A 743 21.95 -12.67 5.12
N SER A 744 21.40 -11.47 5.06
CA SER A 744 21.56 -10.41 6.05
C SER A 744 20.22 -9.74 6.35
N PHE A 745 20.07 -9.22 7.57
CA PHE A 745 18.80 -8.78 8.10
C PHE A 745 18.93 -7.47 8.90
N HIS A 746 17.91 -6.62 8.78
CA HIS A 746 17.76 -5.38 9.53
C HIS A 746 16.27 -5.04 9.72
N GLY A 747 15.91 -4.42 10.85
CA GLY A 747 14.54 -4.00 11.11
C GLY A 747 13.57 -5.20 11.13
N THR A 748 12.32 -4.94 10.76
CA THR A 748 11.24 -5.96 10.74
C THR A 748 11.15 -6.70 9.41
N ALA A 749 11.58 -6.05 8.33
CA ALA A 749 11.29 -6.46 6.96
C ALA A 749 12.38 -6.03 5.97
N ASN A 750 13.60 -5.79 6.44
CA ASN A 750 14.74 -5.49 5.58
C ASN A 750 15.69 -6.67 5.56
N TYR A 751 16.03 -7.13 4.36
CA TYR A 751 16.86 -8.31 4.16
C TYR A 751 17.50 -8.34 2.78
N LYS A 752 18.57 -9.12 2.64
CA LYS A 752 19.21 -9.45 1.36
C LYS A 752 19.66 -10.92 1.38
N PHE A 753 19.71 -11.55 0.22
CA PHE A 753 20.07 -12.96 0.03
C PHE A 753 21.20 -13.11 -0.99
N TRP A 754 21.90 -14.24 -0.95
CA TRP A 754 23.00 -14.58 -1.86
C TRP A 754 23.01 -16.06 -2.24
N ILE A 755 23.46 -16.34 -3.46
CA ILE A 755 23.80 -17.68 -3.96
C ILE A 755 25.32 -17.71 -4.18
N GLY A 756 26.04 -18.45 -3.34
CA GLY A 756 27.48 -18.30 -3.23
C GLY A 756 27.85 -16.86 -2.87
N ASP A 757 28.62 -16.23 -3.75
CA ASP A 757 28.96 -14.81 -3.67
C ASP A 757 28.09 -13.90 -4.54
N THR A 758 27.20 -14.48 -5.35
CA THR A 758 26.29 -13.76 -6.23
C THR A 758 25.16 -13.10 -5.41
N PRO A 759 25.09 -11.76 -5.35
CA PRO A 759 24.06 -11.06 -4.58
C PRO A 759 22.72 -11.07 -5.30
N ILE A 760 21.66 -11.40 -4.57
CA ILE A 760 20.28 -11.26 -5.03
C ILE A 760 19.78 -9.85 -4.63
N PRO A 761 18.96 -9.16 -5.44
CA PRO A 761 18.48 -7.83 -5.10
C PRO A 761 17.78 -7.79 -3.73
N GLY A 762 18.29 -6.96 -2.80
CA GLY A 762 17.78 -6.87 -1.44
C GLY A 762 16.39 -6.23 -1.37
N LYS A 763 15.77 -6.23 -0.19
CA LYS A 763 14.56 -5.44 0.09
C LYS A 763 14.80 -4.67 1.37
N MET A 764 14.75 -3.35 1.29
CA MET A 764 14.75 -2.46 2.46
C MET A 764 13.57 -1.50 2.36
N ARG A 765 12.56 -1.70 3.21
CA ARG A 765 11.34 -0.86 3.18
C ARG A 765 11.72 0.58 3.50
N SER A 766 11.06 1.52 2.83
CA SER A 766 11.31 2.98 2.89
C SER A 766 12.54 3.51 2.12
N TYR A 767 13.30 2.66 1.44
CA TYR A 767 14.40 3.05 0.56
C TYR A 767 14.11 2.55 -0.87
N LYS A 768 14.42 3.35 -1.90
CA LYS A 768 14.34 2.88 -3.28
C LYS A 768 15.66 2.20 -3.64
N LYS A 769 15.61 1.26 -4.59
CA LYS A 769 16.77 0.52 -5.11
C LYS A 769 17.58 1.30 -6.16
N ALA A 770 17.43 2.62 -6.20
CA ALA A 770 18.08 3.45 -7.20
C ALA A 770 19.47 3.87 -6.71
N GLY A 771 20.40 4.05 -7.66
CA GLY A 771 21.64 4.77 -7.41
C GLY A 771 21.35 6.24 -7.10
N TYR A 772 22.09 6.79 -6.14
CA TYR A 772 21.99 8.18 -5.73
C TYR A 772 23.34 8.88 -5.80
N ASN A 773 23.28 10.20 -5.96
CA ASN A 773 24.43 11.06 -5.73
C ASN A 773 24.72 11.10 -4.23
N SER A 774 25.88 10.59 -3.82
CA SER A 774 26.38 10.71 -2.45
C SER A 774 27.46 11.78 -2.37
N TYR A 775 27.54 12.42 -1.21
CA TYR A 775 28.43 13.55 -0.98
C TYR A 775 29.27 13.31 0.26
N GLN A 776 30.43 13.94 0.27
CA GLN A 776 31.29 14.08 1.43
C GLN A 776 31.66 15.56 1.62
N LEU A 777 32.09 15.90 2.83
CA LEU A 777 32.56 17.25 3.14
C LEU A 777 34.09 17.31 2.98
N ALA A 778 34.58 18.19 2.11
CA ALA A 778 36.01 18.45 1.93
C ALA A 778 36.29 19.94 2.23
N GLY A 779 36.73 20.23 3.45
CA GLY A 779 36.73 21.62 3.95
C GLY A 779 35.31 22.07 4.24
N ASP A 780 34.86 23.12 3.55
CA ASP A 780 33.50 23.67 3.68
C ASP A 780 32.59 23.33 2.49
N ASP A 781 33.11 22.64 1.47
CA ASP A 781 32.38 22.32 0.24
C ASP A 781 31.87 20.87 0.21
N LEU A 782 30.70 20.68 -0.41
CA LEU A 782 30.15 19.35 -0.72
C LEU A 782 30.79 18.81 -2.00
N GLN A 783 31.50 17.69 -1.89
CA GLN A 783 32.07 17.00 -3.04
C GLN A 783 31.28 15.73 -3.36
N LEU A 784 30.90 15.57 -4.63
CA LEU A 784 30.27 14.36 -5.13
C LEU A 784 31.26 13.20 -4.98
N LEU A 785 30.90 12.20 -4.19
CA LEU A 785 31.70 11.00 -3.98
C LEU A 785 31.43 9.97 -5.09
N THR A 786 30.15 9.71 -5.37
CA THR A 786 29.69 8.83 -6.46
C THR A 786 28.27 9.17 -6.86
N SER A 787 27.91 8.93 -8.12
CA SER A 787 26.55 9.11 -8.66
C SER A 787 25.68 7.86 -8.58
N ASN A 788 26.23 6.74 -8.11
CA ASN A 788 25.55 5.44 -8.07
C ASN A 788 25.58 4.80 -6.67
N TYR A 789 25.52 5.62 -5.62
CA TYR A 789 25.48 5.13 -4.24
C TYR A 789 24.16 4.41 -3.97
N THR A 790 24.24 3.18 -3.46
CA THR A 790 23.05 2.37 -3.15
C THR A 790 22.99 2.08 -1.65
N PRO A 791 22.57 3.05 -0.82
CA PRO A 791 22.74 3.00 0.64
C PRO A 791 22.19 1.71 1.25
N SER A 792 21.01 1.29 0.81
CA SER A 792 20.37 0.07 1.32
C SER A 792 21.11 -1.21 0.92
N GLU A 793 21.65 -1.27 -0.29
CA GLU A 793 22.34 -2.47 -0.78
C GLU A 793 23.72 -2.58 -0.12
N GLU A 794 24.48 -1.49 -0.10
CA GLU A 794 25.80 -1.42 0.54
C GLU A 794 25.73 -1.73 2.03
N PHE A 795 24.74 -1.16 2.75
CA PHE A 795 24.53 -1.46 4.16
C PHE A 795 24.23 -2.95 4.40
N LEU A 796 23.31 -3.55 3.61
CA LEU A 796 22.96 -4.96 3.75
C LEU A 796 24.12 -5.90 3.35
N ILE A 797 24.98 -5.51 2.40
CA ILE A 797 26.22 -6.23 2.06
C ILE A 797 27.19 -6.16 3.23
N GLY A 798 27.42 -4.97 3.79
CA GLY A 798 28.29 -4.82 4.97
C GLY A 798 27.84 -5.68 6.16
N LEU A 799 26.53 -5.83 6.38
CA LEU A 799 25.99 -6.72 7.41
C LEU A 799 26.27 -8.21 7.14
N ARG A 800 26.35 -8.65 5.88
CA ARG A 800 26.75 -10.03 5.53
C ARG A 800 28.24 -10.24 5.83
N ASP A 801 29.06 -9.28 5.44
CA ASP A 801 30.50 -9.46 5.39
C ASP A 801 31.13 -9.27 6.77
N SER A 802 30.77 -8.23 7.50
CA SER A 802 31.33 -7.89 8.82
C SER A 802 30.40 -6.97 9.63
N PRO A 803 29.30 -7.50 10.21
CA PRO A 803 28.38 -6.71 11.03
C PRO A 803 29.04 -6.13 12.29
N GLU A 804 30.19 -6.66 12.71
CA GLU A 804 30.98 -6.17 13.85
C GLU A 804 31.89 -4.97 13.48
N GLN A 805 32.05 -4.67 12.19
CA GLN A 805 32.93 -3.64 11.64
C GLN A 805 32.28 -2.94 10.44
N LEU A 806 31.04 -2.47 10.62
CA LEU A 806 30.24 -1.91 9.55
C LEU A 806 30.66 -0.48 9.20
N GLU A 807 30.87 -0.22 7.92
CA GLU A 807 31.10 1.13 7.41
C GLU A 807 29.87 2.02 7.58
N ARG A 808 30.10 3.29 7.92
CA ARG A 808 29.02 4.26 8.16
C ARG A 808 28.41 4.73 6.85
N CYS A 809 27.09 4.82 6.82
CA CYS A 809 26.36 5.26 5.63
C CYS A 809 26.68 6.72 5.26
N LYS A 810 26.60 7.03 3.96
CA LYS A 810 26.94 8.33 3.38
C LYS A 810 25.71 9.23 3.22
N THR A 811 25.92 10.55 3.26
CA THR A 811 24.86 11.51 2.90
C THR A 811 24.56 11.38 1.41
N TYR A 812 23.27 11.33 1.04
CA TYR A 812 22.86 11.20 -0.35
C TYR A 812 21.61 12.02 -0.68
N LEU A 813 21.44 12.32 -1.97
CA LEU A 813 20.26 13.02 -2.48
C LEU A 813 19.19 12.04 -2.94
N PHE A 814 18.01 12.13 -2.33
CA PHE A 814 16.84 11.34 -2.68
C PHE A 814 15.90 12.13 -3.60
N TYR A 815 15.64 11.57 -4.79
CA TYR A 815 14.76 12.14 -5.81
C TYR A 815 13.32 11.63 -5.71
N LYS A 816 12.34 12.53 -5.81
CA LYS A 816 10.91 12.20 -5.93
C LYS A 816 10.16 13.20 -6.81
N ILE A 817 9.02 12.78 -7.37
CA ILE A 817 8.12 13.68 -8.09
C ILE A 817 7.30 14.48 -7.07
N LEU A 818 7.30 15.80 -7.21
CA LEU A 818 6.48 16.72 -6.41
C LEU A 818 5.00 16.56 -6.80
N LYS A 819 4.17 16.09 -5.87
CA LYS A 819 2.73 15.90 -6.09
C LYS A 819 1.92 17.14 -5.68
N PRO A 820 0.73 17.39 -6.28
CA PRO A 820 -0.16 18.49 -5.90
C PRO A 820 -0.47 18.57 -4.39
N GLY A 821 -0.65 17.43 -3.72
CA GLY A 821 -0.94 17.38 -2.29
C GLY A 821 0.21 17.87 -1.41
N GLU A 822 1.45 17.48 -1.73
CA GLU A 822 2.65 17.95 -1.02
C GLU A 822 2.90 19.43 -1.31
N TYR A 823 2.80 19.83 -2.58
CA TYR A 823 2.96 21.21 -3.00
C TYR A 823 2.00 22.13 -2.24
N LYS A 824 0.70 21.78 -2.23
CA LYS A 824 -0.32 22.52 -1.47
C LYS A 824 -0.04 22.57 0.03
N LYS A 825 0.32 21.43 0.64
CA LYS A 825 0.54 21.34 2.09
C LYS A 825 1.71 22.22 2.55
N ASN A 826 2.76 22.28 1.75
CA ASN A 826 4.01 22.95 2.10
C ASN A 826 4.24 24.23 1.28
N TYR A 827 3.20 24.78 0.62
CA TYR A 827 3.37 25.89 -0.32
C TYR A 827 4.06 27.09 0.32
N GLU A 828 3.49 27.62 1.41
CA GLU A 828 4.01 28.80 2.11
C GLU A 828 5.39 28.58 2.74
N THR A 829 5.78 27.34 3.03
CA THR A 829 7.04 27.03 3.75
C THR A 829 8.14 26.53 2.84
N SER A 830 7.82 25.97 1.68
CA SER A 830 8.77 25.20 0.86
C SER A 830 8.76 25.51 -0.62
N TRP A 831 7.68 26.07 -1.18
CA TRP A 831 7.49 26.10 -2.63
C TRP A 831 7.10 27.47 -3.20
N LYS A 832 6.60 28.40 -2.38
CA LYS A 832 6.14 29.72 -2.82
C LYS A 832 7.19 30.53 -3.60
N ASN A 833 8.45 30.43 -3.19
CA ASN A 833 9.58 31.14 -3.79
C ASN A 833 10.45 30.23 -4.68
N SER A 834 9.94 29.04 -5.02
CA SER A 834 10.64 28.03 -5.82
C SER A 834 10.11 28.04 -7.24
N GLU A 835 10.96 27.70 -8.21
CA GLU A 835 10.52 27.38 -9.58
C GLU A 835 9.96 25.95 -9.70
N ALA A 836 10.02 25.15 -8.63
CA ALA A 836 9.47 23.81 -8.61
C ALA A 836 7.93 23.83 -8.54
N PHE A 837 7.29 23.11 -9.46
CA PHE A 837 5.84 22.92 -9.52
C PHE A 837 5.46 21.42 -9.51
N PRO A 838 4.19 21.07 -9.23
CA PRO A 838 3.73 19.69 -9.31
C PRO A 838 4.07 19.01 -10.65
N GLY A 839 4.72 17.85 -10.60
CA GLY A 839 5.27 17.17 -11.78
C GLY A 839 6.78 17.40 -12.00
N CYS A 840 7.44 18.24 -11.20
CA CYS A 840 8.90 18.32 -11.12
C CYS A 840 9.48 17.15 -10.32
N THR A 841 10.70 16.71 -10.65
CA THR A 841 11.51 15.91 -9.73
C THR A 841 12.21 16.86 -8.78
N VAL A 842 12.09 16.60 -7.48
CA VAL A 842 12.71 17.38 -6.40
C VAL A 842 13.58 16.48 -5.53
N GLU A 843 14.62 17.07 -4.96
CA GLU A 843 15.63 16.42 -4.13
C GLU A 843 15.37 16.61 -2.63
N SER A 844 15.84 15.64 -1.84
CA SER A 844 15.97 15.76 -0.39
C SER A 844 17.24 15.08 0.08
N ALA A 845 18.06 15.77 0.87
CA ALA A 845 19.25 15.18 1.46
C ALA A 845 18.85 14.22 2.61
N ARG A 846 19.38 12.99 2.57
CA ARG A 846 19.04 11.91 3.49
C ARG A 846 20.29 11.16 3.95
N LEU A 847 20.11 10.44 5.06
CA LEU A 847 21.05 9.49 5.61
C LEU A 847 20.28 8.22 5.98
N LEU A 848 20.84 7.05 5.71
CA LEU A 848 20.23 5.77 6.08
C LEU A 848 20.21 5.63 7.61
N ARG A 849 19.09 5.13 8.14
CA ARG A 849 18.96 4.80 9.57
C ARG A 849 19.52 3.41 9.81
N GLU A 850 20.68 3.36 10.45
CA GLU A 850 21.42 2.12 10.73
C GLU A 850 20.74 1.32 11.87
N CYS A 851 20.25 1.98 12.93
CA CYS A 851 19.48 1.35 14.00
C CYS A 851 17.97 1.48 13.77
N SER A 852 17.25 0.34 13.83
CA SER A 852 15.78 0.30 13.77
C SER A 852 15.16 -0.37 15.00
N LEU A 853 14.40 0.42 15.78
CA LEU A 853 13.59 -0.10 16.90
C LEU A 853 12.44 -1.01 16.45
N THR A 854 12.13 -1.09 15.14
CA THR A 854 11.09 -1.99 14.65
C THR A 854 11.53 -3.46 14.68
N GLN A 855 12.84 -3.72 14.83
CA GLN A 855 13.42 -5.05 14.94
C GLN A 855 12.99 -5.77 16.23
N PHE A 856 12.82 -5.05 17.34
CA PHE A 856 12.65 -5.64 18.68
C PHE A 856 11.19 -5.83 19.10
N THR A 857 10.95 -6.86 19.93
CA THR A 857 9.65 -7.10 20.57
C THR A 857 9.63 -6.43 21.96
N PHE A 858 8.84 -5.39 22.13
CA PHE A 858 8.72 -4.66 23.39
C PHE A 858 7.69 -5.31 24.32
N GLN A 859 7.83 -5.13 25.64
CA GLN A 859 6.87 -5.64 26.62
C GLN A 859 5.54 -4.88 26.60
N SER A 860 5.58 -3.57 26.35
CA SER A 860 4.42 -2.68 26.32
C SER A 860 4.60 -1.47 25.41
N LYS A 861 3.51 -0.78 25.06
CA LYS A 861 3.50 0.50 24.36
C LYS A 861 4.29 1.56 25.13
N LYS A 862 4.13 1.61 26.45
CA LYS A 862 4.84 2.58 27.30
C LYS A 862 6.35 2.44 27.17
N GLN A 863 6.84 1.20 27.14
CA GLN A 863 8.25 0.90 26.90
C GLN A 863 8.66 1.38 25.50
N PHE A 864 7.95 0.95 24.45
CA PHE A 864 8.24 1.35 23.07
C PHE A 864 8.31 2.87 22.88
N ASP A 865 7.32 3.62 23.37
CA ASP A 865 7.25 5.08 23.24
C ASP A 865 8.40 5.79 23.93
N SER A 866 8.86 5.23 25.06
CA SER A 866 9.99 5.77 25.80
C SER A 866 11.29 5.63 24.99
N TRP A 867 11.53 4.45 24.41
CA TRP A 867 12.67 4.20 23.52
C TRP A 867 12.60 5.01 22.22
N GLU A 868 11.41 5.15 21.62
CA GLU A 868 11.25 5.94 20.39
C GLU A 868 11.51 7.43 20.62
N ARG A 869 11.01 7.99 21.74
CA ARG A 869 11.30 9.38 22.12
C ARG A 869 12.79 9.61 22.36
N GLU A 870 13.46 8.68 23.02
CA GLU A 870 14.92 8.76 23.20
C GLU A 870 15.66 8.69 21.86
N GLN A 871 15.31 7.74 20.99
CA GLN A 871 15.92 7.59 19.66
C GLN A 871 15.75 8.86 18.81
N LYS A 872 14.54 9.44 18.81
CA LYS A 872 14.25 10.69 18.10
C LYS A 872 15.11 11.84 18.64
N ARG A 873 15.15 12.02 19.97
CA ARG A 873 15.95 13.07 20.61
C ARG A 873 17.43 12.97 20.25
N LEU A 874 17.99 11.76 20.24
CA LEU A 874 19.39 11.55 19.87
C LEU A 874 19.62 11.92 18.40
N ARG A 875 18.81 11.39 17.48
CA ARG A 875 18.96 11.66 16.05
C ARG A 875 18.87 13.15 15.72
N ASP A 876 17.93 13.85 16.36
CA ASP A 876 17.74 15.29 16.12
C ASP A 876 18.90 16.11 16.71
N LYS A 877 19.62 15.60 17.72
CA LYS A 877 20.77 16.28 18.35
C LYS A 877 22.09 16.02 17.62
N ILE A 878 22.37 14.75 17.26
CA ILE A 878 23.72 14.29 16.84
C ILE A 878 23.72 13.55 15.49
N GLY A 879 22.59 13.52 14.78
CA GLY A 879 22.49 12.85 13.48
C GLY A 879 22.41 11.32 13.51
N GLN A 880 22.60 10.69 14.68
CA GLN A 880 22.50 9.25 14.91
C GLN A 880 21.80 8.93 16.23
N SER A 881 21.57 7.65 16.52
CA SER A 881 20.90 7.18 17.74
C SER A 881 21.81 6.32 18.62
N TYR A 882 21.41 5.07 18.87
CA TYR A 882 22.13 4.12 19.72
C TYR A 882 23.46 3.66 19.12
N GLU A 883 23.69 3.92 17.84
CA GLU A 883 24.95 3.65 17.14
C GLU A 883 26.13 4.29 17.86
N SER A 884 25.96 5.49 18.43
CA SER A 884 27.04 6.25 19.10
C SER A 884 27.78 5.50 20.21
N TRP A 885 27.18 4.48 20.82
CA TRP A 885 27.80 3.66 21.88
C TRP A 885 28.55 2.43 21.36
N PHE A 886 28.41 2.09 20.08
CA PHE A 886 28.96 0.88 19.48
C PHE A 886 29.91 1.23 18.32
N ILE A 887 30.52 2.42 18.36
CA ILE A 887 31.50 2.85 17.37
C ILE A 887 32.91 2.56 17.87
N LYS A 888 33.72 1.93 17.03
CA LYS A 888 35.16 1.80 17.20
C LYS A 888 35.85 2.12 15.87
N ASP A 889 36.83 3.01 15.90
CA ASP A 889 37.58 3.45 14.70
C ASP A 889 36.66 3.91 13.54
N ASN A 890 35.63 4.68 13.87
CA ASN A 890 34.53 5.12 12.98
C ASN A 890 33.68 3.99 12.36
N LYS A 891 33.87 2.74 12.73
CA LYS A 891 33.02 1.61 12.29
C LYS A 891 32.00 1.25 13.35
N LEU A 892 30.83 0.81 12.91
CA LEU A 892 29.74 0.38 13.79
C LEU A 892 29.82 -1.12 14.07
N ASP A 893 29.86 -1.50 15.34
CA ASP A 893 29.59 -2.85 15.80
C ASP A 893 28.07 -3.05 15.91
N PHE A 894 27.45 -3.32 14.76
CA PHE A 894 26.00 -3.48 14.65
C PHE A 894 25.52 -4.72 15.42
N GLN A 895 26.32 -5.79 15.44
CA GLN A 895 25.98 -7.03 16.13
C GLN A 895 25.90 -6.82 17.65
N ALA A 896 26.93 -6.22 18.25
CA ALA A 896 26.91 -5.90 19.69
C ALA A 896 25.77 -4.93 20.04
N MET A 897 25.47 -3.98 19.16
CA MET A 897 24.34 -3.06 19.34
C MET A 897 23.02 -3.82 19.44
N ILE A 898 22.65 -4.63 18.44
CA ILE A 898 21.33 -5.29 18.43
C ILE A 898 21.17 -6.29 19.59
N GLU A 899 22.23 -7.00 19.98
CA GLU A 899 22.22 -7.91 21.13
C GLU A 899 21.99 -7.18 22.44
N THR A 900 22.68 -6.04 22.63
CA THR A 900 22.53 -5.22 23.83
C THR A 900 21.14 -4.61 23.92
N LEU A 901 20.65 -4.02 22.82
CA LEU A 901 19.31 -3.40 22.81
C LEU A 901 18.21 -4.44 23.07
N ASP A 902 18.29 -5.61 22.43
CA ASP A 902 17.34 -6.70 22.65
C ASP A 902 17.34 -7.17 24.12
N GLY A 903 18.51 -7.40 24.70
CA GLY A 903 18.65 -7.79 26.10
C GLY A 903 17.98 -6.79 27.05
N LEU A 904 18.29 -5.51 26.91
CA LEU A 904 17.70 -4.44 27.74
C LEU A 904 16.18 -4.35 27.58
N ILE A 905 15.66 -4.46 26.35
CA ILE A 905 14.23 -4.42 26.09
C ILE A 905 13.54 -5.63 26.74
N ARG A 906 14.12 -6.83 26.64
CA ARG A 906 13.60 -8.04 27.28
C ARG A 906 13.62 -7.97 28.80
N ASP A 907 14.63 -7.30 29.38
CA ASP A 907 14.73 -7.07 30.82
C ASP A 907 13.75 -6.01 31.35
N GLY A 908 13.00 -5.35 30.45
CA GLY A 908 11.96 -4.38 30.80
C GLY A 908 12.48 -2.96 30.97
N GLU A 909 13.70 -2.66 30.54
CA GLU A 909 14.26 -1.32 30.62
C GLU A 909 13.44 -0.33 29.78
N MET A 910 13.23 0.87 30.34
CA MET A 910 12.37 1.88 29.73
C MET A 910 13.10 2.74 28.69
N ARG A 911 14.42 2.80 28.74
CA ARG A 911 15.27 3.57 27.83
C ARG A 911 16.69 3.04 27.92
N PHE A 912 17.51 3.27 26.90
CA PHE A 912 18.89 2.80 26.88
C PHE A 912 19.71 3.45 28.01
N THR A 913 19.59 4.78 28.18
CA THR A 913 20.42 5.56 29.10
C THR A 913 20.17 5.31 30.59
N SER A 914 19.06 4.67 30.98
CA SER A 914 18.81 4.33 32.39
C SER A 914 19.45 3.02 32.83
N SER A 915 19.90 2.18 31.91
CA SER A 915 20.35 0.83 32.24
C SER A 915 21.71 0.82 32.95
N ARG A 916 21.99 -0.24 33.70
CA ARG A 916 23.31 -0.46 34.30
C ARG A 916 24.41 -0.63 33.25
N ASP A 917 24.10 -1.16 32.07
CA ASP A 917 25.08 -1.33 30.99
C ASP A 917 25.43 0.00 30.31
N ALA A 918 24.46 0.91 30.15
CA ALA A 918 24.76 2.30 29.80
C ALA A 918 25.66 2.97 30.86
N ASN A 919 25.52 2.58 32.13
CA ASN A 919 26.38 3.05 33.22
C ASN A 919 27.76 2.33 33.28
N ARG A 920 27.91 1.11 32.77
CA ARG A 920 29.23 0.44 32.63
C ARG A 920 30.05 1.03 31.50
N ASN A 921 29.37 1.53 30.46
CA ASN A 921 29.97 2.32 29.38
C ASN A 921 30.27 3.78 29.79
N ARG A 922 30.34 4.11 31.11
CA ARG A 922 30.62 5.46 31.62
C ARG A 922 32.00 6.01 31.25
N ASN A 923 32.96 5.18 30.85
CA ASN A 923 34.23 5.67 30.30
C ASN A 923 34.10 6.25 28.88
N LEU A 924 32.93 6.13 28.24
CA LEU A 924 32.54 6.82 27.00
C LEU A 924 31.68 8.08 27.28
N ALA A 925 31.47 8.44 28.55
CA ALA A 925 30.55 9.51 28.97
C ALA A 925 31.11 10.94 28.85
N ARG A 926 31.86 11.29 27.79
CA ARG A 926 32.31 12.69 27.64
C ARG A 926 31.82 13.48 26.44
N GLU A 927 31.31 12.89 25.38
CA GLU A 927 30.55 13.66 24.38
C GLU A 927 29.81 12.66 23.49
N TYR A 928 28.52 12.88 23.25
CA TYR A 928 27.85 12.17 22.17
C TYR A 928 28.61 12.48 20.88
N THR A 929 29.15 11.46 20.21
CA THR A 929 29.79 11.68 18.91
C THR A 929 28.70 11.94 17.88
N ASP A 930 28.89 12.98 17.08
CA ASP A 930 28.03 13.19 15.92
C ASP A 930 28.23 12.05 14.91
N HIS A 931 27.19 11.75 14.13
CA HIS A 931 27.38 10.88 12.97
C HIS A 931 28.48 11.49 12.07
N PRO A 932 29.45 10.73 11.54
CA PRO A 932 30.54 11.28 10.73
C PRO A 932 30.06 12.16 9.57
N GLU A 933 28.93 11.77 8.96
CA GLU A 933 28.29 12.48 7.84
C GLU A 933 27.27 13.56 8.27
N TYR A 934 27.11 13.84 9.58
CA TYR A 934 26.05 14.74 10.04
C TYR A 934 26.22 16.17 9.52
N LYS A 935 27.46 16.69 9.54
CA LYS A 935 27.78 18.02 8.99
C LYS A 935 27.47 18.10 7.49
N CYS A 936 27.87 17.07 6.73
CA CYS A 936 27.56 16.95 5.31
C CYS A 936 26.04 16.96 5.06
N LEU A 937 25.27 16.21 5.87
CA LEU A 937 23.81 16.18 5.77
C LEU A 937 23.16 17.55 6.03
N VAL A 938 23.62 18.27 7.06
CA VAL A 938 23.09 19.59 7.41
C VAL A 938 23.39 20.60 6.30
N LEU A 939 24.62 20.61 5.78
CA LEU A 939 25.01 21.49 4.69
C LEU A 939 24.23 21.18 3.40
N ALA A 940 24.09 19.91 3.02
CA ALA A 940 23.31 19.51 1.85
C ALA A 940 21.83 19.90 1.97
N LYS A 941 21.24 19.80 3.17
CA LYS A 941 19.86 20.28 3.41
C LYS A 941 19.76 21.79 3.23
N HIS A 942 20.70 22.54 3.80
CA HIS A 942 20.72 23.99 3.67
C HIS A 942 20.83 24.43 2.19
N GLN A 943 21.71 23.81 1.40
CA GLN A 943 21.85 24.11 -0.02
C GLN A 943 20.57 23.80 -0.83
N LEU A 944 19.87 22.72 -0.50
CA LEU A 944 18.55 22.45 -1.09
C LEU A 944 17.49 23.46 -0.64
N ASP A 945 17.55 23.93 0.60
CA ASP A 945 16.66 24.97 1.09
C ASP A 945 16.90 26.30 0.35
N VAL A 946 18.14 26.63 -0.02
CA VAL A 946 18.47 27.75 -0.93
C VAL A 946 17.91 27.50 -2.33
N ARG A 947 18.14 26.32 -2.93
CA ARG A 947 17.62 25.92 -4.26
C ARG A 947 16.12 26.13 -4.37
N TYR A 948 15.39 25.80 -3.30
CA TYR A 948 13.93 25.87 -3.25
C TYR A 948 13.38 27.12 -2.56
N GLY A 949 14.20 28.15 -2.34
CA GLY A 949 13.76 29.46 -1.84
C GLY A 949 13.16 29.43 -0.42
N ARG A 950 13.63 28.53 0.44
CA ARG A 950 13.16 28.37 1.84
C ARG A 950 13.94 29.22 2.83
N VAL A 951 15.11 29.68 2.44
CA VAL A 951 15.90 30.66 3.17
C VAL A 951 15.56 32.04 2.59
N GLY A 952 15.39 33.05 3.44
CA GLY A 952 15.24 34.43 2.98
C GLY A 952 16.48 34.85 2.19
N GLU A 953 16.33 35.71 1.19
CA GLU A 953 17.48 36.39 0.61
C GLU A 953 18.06 37.30 1.71
N GLU A 954 19.21 36.91 2.28
CA GLU A 954 19.98 37.78 3.18
C GLU A 954 20.64 38.93 2.42
#